data_AF-A0AAU2VC43-F1
#
_entry.id   AF-A0AAU2VC43-F1
#
_cell.length_a   1.000
_cell.length_b   1.000
_cell.length_c   1.000
_cell.angle_alpha   90.00
_cell.angle_beta   90.00
_cell.angle_gamma   90.00
#
_symmetry.space_group_name_H-M   'P 1'
#
loop_
_entity.id
_entity.type
_entity.pdbx_description
1 polymer ?
#
loop_
_entity_poly.entity_id
_entity_poly.type
_entity_poly.pdbx_seq_one_letter_code
_entity_poly.pdbx_strand_id
1 'polypeptide(L)'
;MAARWPTGRIPITWPPLEGEGLDSWLASYAHRLRTPTRHFLTHLGLPGDSLPLLVRHLTDTEHELLRTRTGVDASTLKAMTLAPFNGTVIALDTATRKLGRPPSWKTSGARTRYCPDCLGDSAGRWQLSWRLPWSFACLRHHRLLLDACPACHVPPVMFKGGQIPDPGLCIRTVRGEPCGYDLATAPAARLSPHSAVLAAQEEIDRTILVPGHNDTAIHDYSQELRITALRILTALTIHHADAPALVRQVLDECGPQPSRRSQRDVGTDAHDTALSTTLARILLAALPPPAVGARRAALNGRVLPELALQPEQQQQVQAVWRWLLDSGLAQRSDTQYPIAWAHSWTYGSSRLASRALAHVSNELSWTTQLRYGTTTPAPAFPTLTRTQTEDRAAKIPAMLWPTWTLHLLPRTPTPTAGQQTPPVSDDRDTSQKNRQAGEAEPRVGSPLAGFRRAAAALLLVPGTDLTHPQAARRFGHSLAKPHWDALNTVLGDSPTTTITTVLVHLARALDAHDSPINYQRRRALFTTGELLFDTDAHDAYMRRHGRYTSTRHADHMRWQVRRLLLGAEPTDASTTPLWQQRNHHLIDPELHTLITQQAQRNLDAHRLDEPLTWEPPGSWLPEPLRPDAPDTGICLEPLAALMPSRPSLSRAAAAAGTTPDRLRLLYEACPDTAPAAPPITPTRRAGGNPIPRRGLLDPKELRRLYIDEQRSTPQIAALVGCTPSVIGRYLKEAGLPIRRRTQPLTAADGTLVTPAWLKTAYHDHGRTTIDIADELDCHNAYISHLLKRYGIPARPLFKPAPSPFARLGVDLSPAMKAVAQTRNHVARLRDIIRLPGHEHIAAAVQHLGLAPSSIRYQLDQIEKTTGFTIITRSPLIPTPQGQPFLDEATRLLKLLDAQAGAPRAFRPAGQQGIRTGQNL
;
A
#
# COMPACT_ATOMS: atom_id res chain seq x y z
N MET A 1 -65.02 56.27 -8.48
CA MET A 1 -64.35 57.09 -7.43
C MET A 1 -63.00 57.53 -7.97
N ALA A 2 -62.81 58.84 -8.19
CA ALA A 2 -61.53 59.38 -8.65
C ALA A 2 -60.46 59.13 -7.58
N ALA A 3 -59.37 58.45 -7.94
CA ALA A 3 -58.24 58.23 -7.05
C ALA A 3 -57.68 59.59 -6.61
N ARG A 4 -57.83 59.91 -5.31
CA ARG A 4 -57.24 61.12 -4.71
C ARG A 4 -55.74 61.12 -5.02
N TRP A 5 -55.27 62.14 -5.75
CA TRP A 5 -53.85 62.36 -5.98
C TRP A 5 -53.16 62.57 -4.63
N PRO A 6 -52.13 61.78 -4.28
CA PRO A 6 -51.44 61.94 -3.00
C PRO A 6 -50.79 63.33 -2.93
N THR A 7 -50.97 64.01 -1.81
CA THR A 7 -50.32 65.29 -1.52
C THR A 7 -48.80 65.08 -1.58
N GLY A 8 -48.15 65.59 -2.62
CA GLY A 8 -46.69 65.47 -2.83
C GLY A 8 -46.26 64.63 -4.05
N ARG A 9 -47.17 64.01 -4.79
CA ARG A 9 -46.84 63.35 -6.07
C ARG A 9 -46.44 64.38 -7.13
N ILE A 10 -45.41 64.07 -7.93
CA ILE A 10 -45.01 64.91 -9.06
C ILE A 10 -46.10 64.86 -10.15
N PRO A 11 -46.58 66.01 -10.67
CA PRO A 11 -47.67 66.05 -11.65
C PRO A 11 -47.31 65.41 -13.01
N ILE A 12 -46.04 65.54 -13.43
CA ILE A 12 -45.54 64.98 -14.68
C ILE A 12 -45.13 63.54 -14.41
N THR A 13 -45.88 62.56 -14.92
CA THR A 13 -45.52 61.14 -14.78
C THR A 13 -44.57 60.71 -15.89
N TRP A 14 -43.59 59.88 -15.53
CA TRP A 14 -42.64 59.31 -16.48
C TRP A 14 -42.40 57.83 -16.12
N PRO A 15 -43.02 56.87 -16.82
CA PRO A 15 -42.96 55.48 -16.42
C PRO A 15 -41.55 54.87 -16.65
N PRO A 16 -41.13 53.93 -15.79
CA PRO A 16 -39.94 53.12 -16.03
C PRO A 16 -40.17 52.16 -17.21
N LEU A 17 -39.09 51.81 -17.92
CA LEU A 17 -39.14 50.75 -18.93
C LEU A 17 -38.89 49.38 -18.28
N GLU A 18 -39.32 48.32 -18.96
CA GLU A 18 -39.00 46.95 -18.56
C GLU A 18 -37.47 46.74 -18.52
N GLY A 19 -36.98 46.16 -17.42
CA GLY A 19 -35.57 45.89 -17.19
C GLY A 19 -34.70 47.13 -16.91
N GLU A 20 -35.27 48.34 -16.87
CA GLU A 20 -34.50 49.57 -16.71
C GLU A 20 -33.86 49.71 -15.32
N GLY A 21 -32.62 50.22 -15.27
CA GLY A 21 -31.99 50.59 -14.00
C GLY A 21 -32.60 51.84 -13.37
N LEU A 22 -32.69 51.86 -12.04
CA LEU A 22 -33.23 53.01 -11.29
C LEU A 22 -32.47 54.32 -11.57
N ASP A 23 -31.16 54.22 -11.73
CA ASP A 23 -30.29 55.33 -12.08
C ASP A 23 -30.60 55.91 -13.47
N SER A 24 -30.82 55.05 -14.46
CA SER A 24 -31.25 55.44 -15.80
C SER A 24 -32.59 56.16 -15.77
N TRP A 25 -33.58 55.56 -15.10
CA TRP A 25 -34.92 56.10 -15.06
C TRP A 25 -34.96 57.49 -14.43
N LEU A 26 -34.31 57.66 -13.27
CA LEU A 26 -34.25 58.96 -12.58
C LEU A 26 -33.45 60.00 -13.37
N ALA A 27 -32.39 59.60 -14.09
CA ALA A 27 -31.65 60.51 -14.96
C ALA A 27 -32.51 60.96 -16.15
N SER A 28 -33.22 60.05 -16.82
CA SER A 28 -34.13 60.38 -17.92
C SER A 28 -35.35 61.18 -17.46
N TYR A 29 -35.83 60.95 -16.24
CA TYR A 29 -36.89 61.76 -15.64
C TYR A 29 -36.40 63.19 -15.38
N ALA A 30 -35.19 63.36 -14.85
CA ALA A 30 -34.57 64.68 -14.68
C ALA A 30 -34.34 65.39 -16.04
N HIS A 31 -33.92 64.66 -17.08
CA HIS A 31 -33.82 65.18 -18.45
C HIS A 31 -35.18 65.69 -18.95
N ARG A 32 -36.25 64.90 -18.78
CA ARG A 32 -37.61 65.26 -19.18
C ARG A 32 -38.10 66.52 -18.48
N LEU A 33 -37.73 66.68 -17.20
CA LEU A 33 -38.05 67.86 -16.38
C LEU A 33 -37.08 69.03 -16.59
N ARG A 34 -36.07 68.89 -17.47
CA ARG A 34 -35.03 69.89 -17.75
C ARG A 34 -34.32 70.40 -16.49
N THR A 35 -34.02 69.50 -15.56
CA THR A 35 -33.37 69.82 -14.29
C THR A 35 -32.13 68.96 -14.05
N PRO A 36 -31.08 69.45 -13.36
CA PRO A 36 -29.97 68.62 -12.94
C PRO A 36 -30.42 67.45 -12.05
N THR A 37 -29.86 66.26 -12.25
CA THR A 37 -30.24 65.06 -11.48
C THR A 37 -30.10 65.26 -9.97
N ARG A 38 -29.06 65.98 -9.53
CA ARG A 38 -28.86 66.31 -8.11
C ARG A 38 -30.06 67.05 -7.52
N HIS A 39 -30.56 68.07 -8.23
CA HIS A 39 -31.70 68.87 -7.77
C HIS A 39 -32.99 68.06 -7.77
N PHE A 40 -33.17 67.20 -8.79
CA PHE A 40 -34.32 66.31 -8.83
C PHE A 40 -34.35 65.32 -7.65
N LEU A 41 -33.21 64.70 -7.33
CA LEU A 41 -33.11 63.81 -6.17
C LEU A 41 -33.39 64.56 -4.86
N THR A 42 -32.80 65.74 -4.66
CA THR A 42 -33.07 66.58 -3.48
C THR A 42 -34.55 66.94 -3.37
N HIS A 43 -35.22 67.26 -4.49
CA HIS A 43 -36.66 67.53 -4.53
C HIS A 43 -37.50 66.31 -4.14
N LEU A 44 -37.08 65.11 -4.54
CA LEU A 44 -37.72 63.85 -4.12
C LEU A 44 -37.52 63.57 -2.62
N GLY A 45 -36.59 64.25 -1.94
CA GLY A 45 -36.19 63.98 -0.55
C GLY A 45 -35.04 62.96 -0.44
N LEU A 46 -34.32 62.70 -1.53
CA LEU A 46 -33.18 61.80 -1.60
C LEU A 46 -31.86 62.59 -1.61
N PRO A 47 -30.74 62.04 -1.11
CA PRO A 47 -29.45 62.74 -1.18
C PRO A 47 -29.03 62.95 -2.64
N GLY A 48 -28.63 64.17 -3.00
CA GLY A 48 -28.39 64.58 -4.39
C GLY A 48 -27.30 63.81 -5.16
N ASP A 49 -26.40 63.11 -4.48
CA ASP A 49 -25.32 62.30 -5.09
C ASP A 49 -25.51 60.78 -4.88
N SER A 50 -26.68 60.35 -4.41
CA SER A 50 -26.94 58.96 -4.03
C SER A 50 -27.24 58.00 -5.19
N LEU A 51 -27.43 58.49 -6.42
CA LEU A 51 -27.91 57.67 -7.55
C LEU A 51 -27.15 56.35 -7.79
N PRO A 52 -25.80 56.29 -7.74
CA PRO A 52 -25.04 55.04 -7.91
C PRO A 52 -25.25 54.05 -6.76
N LEU A 53 -25.70 54.54 -5.60
CA LEU A 53 -26.00 53.73 -4.42
C LEU A 53 -27.46 53.27 -4.45
N LEU A 54 -28.40 54.13 -4.90
CA LEU A 54 -29.83 53.81 -4.99
C LEU A 54 -30.08 52.65 -5.97
N VAL A 55 -29.39 52.61 -7.12
CA VAL A 55 -29.49 51.48 -8.05
C VAL A 55 -29.00 50.16 -7.45
N ARG A 56 -28.17 50.19 -6.39
CA ARG A 56 -27.72 48.97 -5.73
C ARG A 56 -28.77 48.45 -4.77
N HIS A 57 -29.28 49.34 -3.91
CA HIS A 57 -30.29 49.02 -2.91
C HIS A 57 -31.01 50.29 -2.47
N LEU A 58 -32.33 50.17 -2.33
CA LEU A 58 -33.20 51.15 -1.69
C LEU A 58 -33.51 50.70 -0.26
N THR A 59 -33.43 51.62 0.70
CA THR A 59 -33.99 51.36 2.04
C THR A 59 -35.51 51.45 2.01
N ASP A 60 -36.17 50.90 3.02
CA ASP A 60 -37.63 50.93 3.13
C ASP A 60 -38.19 52.37 3.07
N THR A 61 -37.49 53.33 3.70
CA THR A 61 -37.86 54.75 3.66
C THR A 61 -37.74 55.35 2.26
N GLU A 62 -36.64 55.07 1.53
CA GLU A 62 -36.43 55.61 0.18
C GLU A 62 -37.41 55.01 -0.82
N HIS A 63 -37.73 53.73 -0.62
CA HIS A 63 -38.68 53.00 -1.42
C HIS A 63 -40.10 53.58 -1.27
N GLU A 64 -40.56 53.80 -0.03
CA GLU A 64 -41.85 54.44 0.25
C GLU A 64 -41.93 55.88 -0.26
N LEU A 65 -40.81 56.61 -0.15
CA LEU A 65 -40.68 57.97 -0.66
C LEU A 65 -40.83 58.01 -2.20
N LEU A 66 -40.10 57.18 -2.92
CA LEU A 66 -40.20 57.07 -4.38
C LEU A 66 -41.60 56.63 -4.81
N ARG A 67 -42.18 55.63 -4.13
CA ARG A 67 -43.55 55.15 -4.37
C ARG A 67 -44.56 56.28 -4.23
N THR A 68 -44.49 57.06 -3.16
CA THR A 68 -45.41 58.17 -2.89
C THR A 68 -45.24 59.33 -3.86
N ARG A 69 -43.98 59.71 -4.18
CA ARG A 69 -43.67 60.88 -5.02
C ARG A 69 -43.88 60.64 -6.52
N THR A 70 -43.68 59.41 -6.98
CA THR A 70 -43.73 59.08 -8.43
C THR A 70 -44.97 58.25 -8.79
N GLY A 71 -45.51 57.51 -7.83
CA GLY A 71 -46.61 56.56 -8.03
C GLY A 71 -46.20 55.28 -8.75
N VAL A 72 -44.90 55.00 -8.88
CA VAL A 72 -44.37 53.69 -9.31
C VAL A 72 -44.53 52.71 -8.16
N ASP A 73 -44.95 51.48 -8.48
CA ASP A 73 -45.19 50.47 -7.46
C ASP A 73 -43.91 49.95 -6.81
N ALA A 74 -44.12 49.34 -5.65
CA ALA A 74 -43.07 48.77 -4.82
C ALA A 74 -42.20 47.72 -5.54
N SER A 75 -42.84 46.83 -6.28
CA SER A 75 -42.18 45.70 -6.91
C SER A 75 -41.32 46.14 -8.08
N THR A 76 -41.81 47.08 -8.89
CA THR A 76 -41.07 47.71 -9.99
C THR A 76 -39.86 48.46 -9.46
N LEU A 77 -40.00 49.31 -8.43
CA LEU A 77 -38.84 50.01 -7.85
C LEU A 77 -37.76 49.04 -7.35
N LYS A 78 -38.16 47.93 -6.73
CA LYS A 78 -37.23 46.89 -6.29
C LYS A 78 -36.55 46.18 -7.47
N ALA A 79 -37.29 45.87 -8.53
CA ALA A 79 -36.79 45.23 -9.75
C ALA A 79 -35.81 46.11 -10.54
N MET A 80 -35.88 47.44 -10.36
CA MET A 80 -34.95 48.41 -10.95
C MET A 80 -33.63 48.56 -10.16
N THR A 81 -33.43 47.76 -9.10
CA THR A 81 -32.20 47.74 -8.29
C THR A 81 -31.45 46.41 -8.40
N LEU A 82 -30.17 46.41 -8.03
CA LEU A 82 -29.34 45.20 -8.00
C LEU A 82 -29.63 44.29 -6.79
N ALA A 83 -30.38 44.76 -5.79
CA ALA A 83 -30.66 44.02 -4.55
C ALA A 83 -31.21 42.59 -4.78
N PRO A 84 -32.10 42.32 -5.77
CA PRO A 84 -32.57 40.96 -6.06
C PRO A 84 -31.46 39.98 -6.46
N PHE A 85 -30.29 40.45 -6.87
CA PHE A 85 -29.17 39.62 -7.32
C PHE A 85 -28.13 39.34 -6.21
N ASN A 86 -28.35 39.88 -5.01
CA ASN A 86 -27.46 39.70 -3.86
C ASN A 86 -27.38 38.24 -3.42
N GLY A 87 -26.16 37.73 -3.24
CA GLY A 87 -25.87 36.35 -2.84
C GLY A 87 -25.66 35.39 -4.01
N THR A 88 -26.07 35.77 -5.24
CA THR A 88 -25.96 34.93 -6.43
C THR A 88 -24.83 35.38 -7.35
N VAL A 89 -24.97 36.60 -7.90
CA VAL A 89 -24.01 37.17 -8.87
C VAL A 89 -23.28 38.40 -8.36
N ILE A 90 -23.81 39.04 -7.32
CA ILE A 90 -23.14 40.12 -6.59
C ILE A 90 -23.14 39.82 -5.09
N ALA A 91 -22.16 40.35 -4.38
CA ALA A 91 -22.20 40.46 -2.94
C ALA A 91 -22.50 41.92 -2.59
N LEU A 92 -23.62 42.17 -1.93
CA LEU A 92 -24.08 43.50 -1.57
C LEU A 92 -24.30 43.57 -0.06
N ASP A 93 -23.56 44.46 0.58
CA ASP A 93 -23.86 44.90 1.94
C ASP A 93 -25.01 45.91 1.85
N THR A 94 -26.19 45.51 2.33
CA THR A 94 -27.41 46.32 2.28
C THR A 94 -27.33 47.55 3.19
N ALA A 95 -26.55 47.50 4.27
CA ALA A 95 -26.38 48.63 5.19
C ALA A 95 -25.48 49.71 4.57
N THR A 96 -24.34 49.33 3.97
CA THR A 96 -23.40 50.30 3.39
C THR A 96 -23.61 50.55 1.89
N ARG A 97 -24.47 49.76 1.23
CA ARG A 97 -24.68 49.73 -0.24
C ARG A 97 -23.39 49.51 -1.02
N LYS A 98 -22.39 48.90 -0.38
CA LYS A 98 -21.12 48.56 -1.01
C LYS A 98 -21.23 47.20 -1.65
N LEU A 99 -20.70 47.12 -2.87
CA LEU A 99 -20.50 45.84 -3.53
C LEU A 99 -19.20 45.23 -2.98
N GLY A 100 -19.33 44.04 -2.40
CA GLY A 100 -18.22 43.18 -2.06
C GLY A 100 -17.75 42.37 -3.27
N ARG A 101 -16.66 41.63 -3.10
CA ARG A 101 -16.23 40.66 -4.11
C ARG A 101 -17.22 39.50 -4.08
N PRO A 102 -18.03 39.27 -5.13
CA PRO A 102 -18.90 38.11 -5.16
C PRO A 102 -18.05 36.84 -5.16
N PRO A 103 -18.57 35.74 -4.61
CA PRO A 103 -17.80 34.48 -4.57
C PRO A 103 -17.49 34.00 -5.98
N SER A 104 -18.39 34.21 -6.94
CA SER A 104 -18.36 33.70 -8.30
C SER A 104 -17.95 34.73 -9.37
N TRP A 105 -17.34 35.88 -9.01
CA TRP A 105 -16.76 36.82 -9.98
C TRP A 105 -15.44 37.47 -9.50
N LYS A 106 -14.64 38.00 -10.44
CA LYS A 106 -13.30 38.54 -10.16
C LYS A 106 -13.33 39.90 -9.46
N THR A 107 -14.28 40.77 -9.82
CA THR A 107 -14.37 42.17 -9.35
C THR A 107 -15.68 42.44 -8.61
N SER A 108 -15.67 43.42 -7.69
CA SER A 108 -16.85 43.85 -6.91
C SER A 108 -17.88 44.66 -7.71
N GLY A 109 -18.08 44.32 -8.99
CA GLY A 109 -18.95 45.02 -9.91
C GLY A 109 -18.48 44.89 -11.35
N ALA A 110 -19.43 44.73 -12.27
CA ALA A 110 -19.15 44.86 -13.69
C ALA A 110 -18.98 46.35 -14.04
N ARG A 111 -18.10 46.65 -15.00
CA ARG A 111 -18.16 47.94 -15.68
C ARG A 111 -19.53 48.02 -16.36
N THR A 112 -20.16 49.19 -16.35
CA THR A 112 -21.45 49.35 -17.01
C THR A 112 -21.27 49.13 -18.51
N ARG A 113 -22.01 48.16 -19.03
CA ARG A 113 -22.02 47.81 -20.45
C ARG A 113 -23.21 48.47 -21.14
N TYR A 114 -23.23 48.47 -22.47
CA TYR A 114 -24.39 48.97 -23.22
C TYR A 114 -24.51 48.36 -24.62
N CYS A 115 -25.75 48.33 -25.11
CA CYS A 115 -26.06 48.05 -26.50
C CYS A 115 -26.41 49.37 -27.21
N PRO A 116 -25.68 49.76 -28.27
CA PRO A 116 -25.95 51.00 -29.02
C PRO A 116 -27.39 51.06 -29.57
N ASP A 117 -27.85 49.96 -30.17
CA ASP A 117 -29.19 49.90 -30.76
C ASP A 117 -30.29 49.99 -29.67
N CYS A 118 -30.11 49.39 -28.48
CA CYS A 118 -31.04 49.57 -27.37
C CYS A 118 -31.09 51.03 -26.87
N LEU A 119 -29.93 51.70 -26.82
CA LEU A 119 -29.89 53.13 -26.48
C LEU A 119 -30.61 53.96 -27.54
N GLY A 120 -30.45 53.64 -28.82
CA GLY A 120 -31.20 54.27 -29.92
C GLY A 120 -32.72 54.06 -29.80
N ASP A 121 -33.16 52.81 -29.62
CA ASP A 121 -34.57 52.43 -29.52
C ASP A 121 -35.28 53.07 -28.32
N SER A 122 -34.55 53.34 -27.24
CA SER A 122 -35.11 53.79 -25.96
C SER A 122 -34.87 55.26 -25.66
N ALA A 123 -34.25 56.03 -26.56
CA ALA A 123 -33.78 57.40 -26.31
C ALA A 123 -32.85 57.49 -25.09
N GLY A 124 -31.84 56.61 -25.04
CA GLY A 124 -30.74 56.65 -24.08
C GLY A 124 -31.00 55.98 -22.73
N ARG A 125 -31.97 55.07 -22.63
CA ARG A 125 -32.34 54.39 -21.37
C ARG A 125 -31.53 53.10 -21.18
N TRP A 126 -30.95 52.92 -20.00
CA TRP A 126 -30.01 51.83 -19.71
C TRP A 126 -30.64 50.67 -18.95
N GLN A 127 -30.39 49.45 -19.42
CA GLN A 127 -30.87 48.20 -18.83
C GLN A 127 -30.09 47.80 -17.58
N LEU A 128 -30.78 47.46 -16.49
CA LEU A 128 -30.18 47.05 -15.21
C LEU A 128 -29.23 45.86 -15.39
N SER A 129 -29.60 44.90 -16.24
CA SER A 129 -28.80 43.71 -16.52
C SER A 129 -27.39 44.05 -17.00
N TRP A 130 -27.18 45.18 -17.69
CA TRP A 130 -25.84 45.60 -18.16
C TRP A 130 -24.85 45.96 -17.05
N ARG A 131 -25.29 45.95 -15.78
CA ARG A 131 -24.46 46.18 -14.60
C ARG A 131 -24.02 44.84 -13.97
N LEU A 132 -24.51 43.72 -14.50
CA LEU A 132 -24.24 42.38 -14.00
C LEU A 132 -23.01 41.77 -14.71
N PRO A 133 -22.20 40.97 -14.00
CA PRO A 133 -20.93 40.45 -14.52
C PRO A 133 -20.99 39.60 -15.80
N TRP A 134 -22.07 38.82 -15.99
CA TRP A 134 -22.24 37.92 -17.14
C TRP A 134 -23.16 38.45 -18.23
N SER A 135 -23.50 39.73 -18.22
CA SER A 135 -24.22 40.33 -19.35
C SER A 135 -23.23 40.78 -20.39
N PHE A 136 -23.00 40.02 -21.45
CA PHE A 136 -22.00 40.31 -22.50
C PHE A 136 -22.60 40.45 -23.90
N ALA A 137 -23.80 39.94 -24.15
CA ALA A 137 -24.49 40.08 -25.43
C ALA A 137 -25.92 40.63 -25.26
N CYS A 138 -26.40 41.33 -26.28
CA CYS A 138 -27.78 41.76 -26.40
C CYS A 138 -28.57 40.73 -27.21
N LEU A 139 -29.53 40.05 -26.57
CA LEU A 139 -30.40 39.08 -27.22
C LEU A 139 -31.44 39.72 -28.14
N ARG A 140 -31.77 41.01 -27.96
CA ARG A 140 -32.73 41.74 -28.81
C ARG A 140 -32.13 42.15 -30.14
N HIS A 141 -30.91 42.69 -30.13
CA HIS A 141 -30.26 43.24 -31.32
C HIS A 141 -29.15 42.34 -31.88
N HIS A 142 -28.91 41.19 -31.24
CA HIS A 142 -27.87 40.23 -31.63
C HIS A 142 -26.49 40.87 -31.74
N ARG A 143 -26.04 41.52 -30.66
CA ARG A 143 -24.75 42.23 -30.62
C ARG A 143 -23.97 41.95 -29.36
N LEU A 144 -22.65 42.01 -29.47
CA LEU A 144 -21.79 42.10 -28.30
C LEU A 144 -21.97 43.47 -27.63
N LEU A 145 -22.07 43.48 -26.30
CA LEU A 145 -22.18 44.74 -25.53
C LEU A 145 -20.84 45.48 -25.53
N LEU A 146 -20.91 46.81 -25.42
CA LEU A 146 -19.74 47.68 -25.33
C LEU A 146 -19.51 48.16 -23.90
N ASP A 147 -18.25 48.22 -23.50
CA ASP A 147 -17.82 48.59 -22.14
C ASP A 147 -16.96 49.88 -22.15
N ALA A 148 -16.90 50.53 -23.29
CA ALA A 148 -16.10 51.70 -23.60
C ALA A 148 -16.83 52.59 -24.60
N CYS A 149 -16.67 53.90 -24.47
CA CYS A 149 -16.97 54.79 -25.59
C CYS A 149 -15.89 54.60 -26.67
N PRO A 150 -16.24 54.44 -27.96
CA PRO A 150 -15.27 54.27 -29.04
C PRO A 150 -14.43 55.53 -29.30
N ALA A 151 -14.91 56.73 -28.93
CA ALA A 151 -14.18 57.98 -29.12
C ALA A 151 -13.16 58.25 -28.00
N CYS A 152 -13.55 58.07 -26.73
CA CYS A 152 -12.69 58.40 -25.60
C CYS A 152 -12.06 57.18 -24.89
N HIS A 153 -12.47 55.96 -25.28
CA HIS A 153 -12.00 54.67 -24.75
C HIS A 153 -12.21 54.44 -23.24
N VAL A 154 -12.87 55.36 -22.54
CA VAL A 154 -13.21 55.27 -21.11
C VAL A 154 -14.61 54.64 -20.96
N PRO A 155 -14.87 53.87 -19.89
CA PRO A 155 -16.23 53.40 -19.59
C PRO A 155 -17.20 54.59 -19.41
N PRO A 156 -18.33 54.59 -20.13
CA PRO A 156 -19.33 55.66 -20.02
C PRO A 156 -19.92 55.71 -18.60
N VAL A 157 -20.38 56.90 -18.22
CA VAL A 157 -21.14 57.12 -16.99
C VAL A 157 -22.47 57.76 -17.37
N MET A 158 -23.51 57.48 -16.61
CA MET A 158 -24.89 57.80 -17.01
C MET A 158 -25.36 59.17 -16.53
N PHE A 159 -24.70 59.74 -15.52
CA PHE A 159 -25.05 61.06 -15.01
C PHE A 159 -23.83 61.76 -14.38
N LYS A 160 -23.91 63.10 -14.34
CA LYS A 160 -23.06 63.99 -13.55
C LYS A 160 -23.99 64.96 -12.82
N GLY A 161 -23.99 64.92 -11.49
CA GLY A 161 -25.08 65.52 -10.68
C GLY A 161 -25.38 67.00 -10.95
N GLY A 162 -24.36 67.80 -11.30
CA GLY A 162 -24.51 69.25 -11.53
C GLY A 162 -24.98 69.66 -12.92
N GLN A 163 -25.20 68.73 -13.84
CA GLN A 163 -25.60 69.01 -15.23
C GLN A 163 -26.97 68.40 -15.53
N ILE A 164 -27.71 69.01 -16.44
CA ILE A 164 -28.91 68.37 -17.00
C ILE A 164 -28.40 67.13 -17.76
N PRO A 165 -28.86 65.92 -17.41
CA PRO A 165 -28.41 64.72 -18.09
C PRO A 165 -28.87 64.73 -19.54
N ASP A 166 -28.03 64.24 -20.46
CA ASP A 166 -28.38 64.01 -21.85
C ASP A 166 -28.29 62.50 -22.15
N PRO A 167 -29.39 61.76 -21.98
CA PRO A 167 -29.38 60.30 -22.12
C PRO A 167 -28.86 59.87 -23.50
N GLY A 168 -27.90 58.95 -23.52
CA GLY A 168 -27.31 58.43 -24.76
C GLY A 168 -25.98 59.09 -25.17
N LEU A 169 -25.64 60.27 -24.63
CA LEU A 169 -24.33 60.88 -24.89
C LEU A 169 -23.26 60.47 -23.87
N CYS A 170 -22.02 60.34 -24.34
CA CYS A 170 -20.87 60.11 -23.48
C CYS A 170 -20.49 61.41 -22.74
N ILE A 171 -20.86 61.49 -21.47
CA ILE A 171 -20.56 62.65 -20.61
C ILE A 171 -19.20 62.57 -19.92
N ARG A 172 -18.31 61.63 -20.30
CA ARG A 172 -16.95 61.55 -19.72
C ARG A 172 -16.13 62.77 -20.13
N THR A 173 -15.28 63.23 -19.21
CA THR A 173 -14.30 64.28 -19.49
C THR A 173 -12.94 63.63 -19.66
N VAL A 174 -12.26 63.87 -20.78
CA VAL A 174 -10.91 63.36 -21.07
C VAL A 174 -10.03 64.54 -21.38
N ARG A 175 -8.90 64.67 -20.67
CA ARG A 175 -7.97 65.82 -20.78
C ARG A 175 -8.65 67.20 -20.63
N GLY A 176 -9.68 67.29 -19.80
CA GLY A 176 -10.41 68.54 -19.53
C GLY A 176 -11.61 68.81 -20.43
N GLU A 177 -11.78 68.07 -21.54
CA GLU A 177 -12.87 68.29 -22.49
C GLU A 177 -13.97 67.21 -22.38
N PRO A 178 -15.26 67.58 -22.51
CA PRO A 178 -16.36 66.61 -22.56
C PRO A 178 -16.31 65.80 -23.87
N CYS A 179 -16.50 64.48 -23.77
CA CYS A 179 -16.44 63.59 -24.92
C CYS A 179 -17.60 63.81 -25.91
N GLY A 180 -18.85 63.91 -25.42
CA GLY A 180 -20.03 64.21 -26.24
C GLY A 180 -20.43 63.16 -27.27
N TYR A 181 -19.71 62.04 -27.37
CA TYR A 181 -19.98 61.01 -28.38
C TYR A 181 -21.35 60.36 -28.18
N ASP A 182 -22.12 60.23 -29.26
CA ASP A 182 -23.41 59.54 -29.25
C ASP A 182 -23.22 58.02 -29.18
N LEU A 183 -23.50 57.46 -28.00
CA LEU A 183 -23.32 56.03 -27.72
C LEU A 183 -24.29 55.16 -28.52
N ALA A 184 -25.41 55.70 -29.03
CA ALA A 184 -26.32 54.95 -29.89
C ALA A 184 -25.73 54.68 -31.28
N THR A 185 -24.74 55.47 -31.70
CA THR A 185 -24.04 55.30 -32.99
C THR A 185 -22.77 54.44 -32.89
N ALA A 186 -22.44 53.94 -31.69
CA ALA A 186 -21.20 53.21 -31.46
C ALA A 186 -21.15 51.89 -32.27
N PRO A 187 -20.00 51.57 -32.91
CA PRO A 187 -19.86 50.32 -33.66
C PRO A 187 -19.73 49.13 -32.70
N ALA A 188 -20.73 48.26 -32.69
CA ALA A 188 -20.74 47.01 -31.92
C ALA A 188 -20.79 45.78 -32.85
N ALA A 189 -20.00 44.75 -32.53
CA ALA A 189 -19.94 43.51 -33.30
C ALA A 189 -21.33 42.84 -33.37
N ARG A 190 -21.73 42.45 -34.58
CA ARG A 190 -22.98 41.70 -34.81
C ARG A 190 -22.73 40.21 -34.65
N LEU A 191 -23.63 39.57 -33.94
CA LEU A 191 -23.62 38.13 -33.69
C LEU A 191 -24.64 37.48 -34.62
N SER A 192 -24.28 36.31 -35.17
CA SER A 192 -25.26 35.48 -35.90
C SER A 192 -26.38 35.06 -34.96
N PRO A 193 -27.65 34.99 -35.41
CA PRO A 193 -28.76 34.43 -34.60
C PRO A 193 -28.51 33.02 -34.09
N HIS A 194 -27.62 32.26 -34.74
CA HIS A 194 -27.22 30.90 -34.36
C HIS A 194 -25.84 30.83 -33.69
N SER A 195 -25.29 31.96 -33.25
CA SER A 195 -23.98 32.01 -32.58
C SER A 195 -24.00 31.29 -31.23
N ALA A 196 -22.88 30.67 -30.89
CA ALA A 196 -22.71 30.04 -29.58
C ALA A 196 -22.74 31.09 -28.45
N VAL A 197 -22.33 32.32 -28.76
CA VAL A 197 -22.32 33.46 -27.83
C VAL A 197 -23.73 33.88 -27.42
N LEU A 198 -24.68 34.03 -28.35
CA LEU A 198 -26.06 34.36 -28.01
C LEU A 198 -26.73 33.23 -27.22
N ALA A 199 -26.52 31.97 -27.63
CA ALA A 199 -27.03 30.82 -26.90
C ALA A 199 -26.48 30.77 -25.46
N ALA A 200 -25.20 31.12 -25.27
CA ALA A 200 -24.60 31.22 -23.94
C ALA A 200 -25.22 32.35 -23.11
N GLN A 201 -25.41 33.55 -23.67
CA GLN A 201 -26.06 34.65 -22.95
C GLN A 201 -27.49 34.28 -22.53
N GLU A 202 -28.25 33.66 -23.42
CA GLU A 202 -29.62 33.26 -23.16
C GLU A 202 -29.71 32.23 -22.02
N GLU A 203 -28.81 31.24 -21.99
CA GLU A 203 -28.75 30.27 -20.91
C GLU A 203 -28.35 30.92 -19.58
N ILE A 204 -27.37 31.83 -19.59
CA ILE A 204 -26.93 32.59 -18.42
C ILE A 204 -28.08 33.43 -17.85
N ASP A 205 -28.86 34.09 -18.71
CA ASP A 205 -30.01 34.89 -18.30
C ASP A 205 -31.07 34.02 -17.62
N ARG A 206 -31.32 32.81 -18.15
CA ARG A 206 -32.30 31.87 -17.61
C ARG A 206 -31.85 31.13 -16.34
N THR A 207 -30.55 30.99 -16.10
CA THR A 207 -30.01 30.13 -15.03
C THR A 207 -29.34 30.91 -13.91
N ILE A 208 -28.50 31.89 -14.24
CA ILE A 208 -27.63 32.59 -13.31
C ILE A 208 -28.17 34.01 -13.01
N LEU A 209 -28.57 34.76 -14.03
CA LEU A 209 -29.06 36.15 -13.87
C LEU A 209 -30.57 36.21 -13.56
N VAL A 210 -31.02 35.35 -12.63
CA VAL A 210 -32.43 35.29 -12.21
C VAL A 210 -32.61 36.06 -10.88
N PRO A 211 -33.45 37.11 -10.85
CA PRO A 211 -33.73 37.86 -9.63
C PRO A 211 -34.28 36.98 -8.49
N GLY A 212 -33.80 37.20 -7.27
CA GLY A 212 -34.32 36.59 -6.04
C GLY A 212 -33.97 35.11 -5.84
N HIS A 213 -33.10 34.54 -6.68
CA HIS A 213 -32.74 33.12 -6.63
C HIS A 213 -31.33 32.91 -6.06
N ASN A 214 -31.24 32.41 -4.83
CA ASN A 214 -29.97 32.07 -4.18
C ASN A 214 -29.94 30.57 -3.80
N ASP A 215 -29.70 29.73 -4.81
CA ASP A 215 -29.53 28.27 -4.64
C ASP A 215 -28.04 27.91 -4.65
N THR A 216 -27.64 27.02 -3.73
CA THR A 216 -26.33 26.36 -3.70
C THR A 216 -25.91 25.78 -5.06
N ALA A 217 -26.83 25.20 -5.82
CA ALA A 217 -26.51 24.64 -7.14
C ALA A 217 -26.10 25.71 -8.17
N ILE A 218 -26.75 26.88 -8.13
CA ILE A 218 -26.41 28.02 -8.99
C ILE A 218 -25.05 28.58 -8.59
N HIS A 219 -24.78 28.68 -7.28
CA HIS A 219 -23.47 29.11 -6.77
C HIS A 219 -22.34 28.18 -7.25
N ASP A 220 -22.51 26.86 -7.11
CA ASP A 220 -21.49 25.88 -7.50
C ASP A 220 -21.23 25.91 -9.00
N TYR A 221 -22.28 25.97 -9.82
CA TYR A 221 -22.15 26.10 -11.28
C TYR A 221 -21.46 27.42 -11.67
N SER A 222 -21.83 28.52 -11.02
CA SER A 222 -21.23 29.84 -11.22
C SER A 222 -19.72 29.85 -10.89
N GLN A 223 -19.28 29.09 -9.87
CA GLN A 223 -17.86 28.90 -9.56
C GLN A 223 -17.13 28.09 -10.62
N GLU A 224 -17.70 26.95 -11.05
CA GLU A 224 -17.14 26.13 -12.13
C GLU A 224 -16.96 26.96 -13.40
N LEU A 225 -17.98 27.73 -13.77
CA LEU A 225 -18.00 28.60 -14.93
C LEU A 225 -16.90 29.67 -14.84
N ARG A 226 -16.81 30.39 -13.72
CA ARG A 226 -15.78 31.42 -13.52
C ARG A 226 -14.37 30.84 -13.60
N ILE A 227 -14.10 29.76 -12.88
CA ILE A 227 -12.75 29.17 -12.82
C ILE A 227 -12.35 28.67 -14.20
N THR A 228 -13.24 28.00 -14.92
CA THR A 228 -12.99 27.52 -16.28
C THR A 228 -12.76 28.70 -17.25
N ALA A 229 -13.61 29.73 -17.20
CA ALA A 229 -13.48 30.94 -18.02
C ALA A 229 -12.13 31.65 -17.80
N LEU A 230 -11.71 31.82 -16.53
CA LEU A 230 -10.42 32.43 -16.20
C LEU A 230 -9.24 31.63 -16.75
N ARG A 231 -9.30 30.29 -16.66
CA ARG A 231 -8.26 29.41 -17.21
C ARG A 231 -8.19 29.50 -18.73
N ILE A 232 -9.34 29.61 -19.41
CA ILE A 232 -9.41 29.79 -20.87
C ILE A 232 -8.72 31.09 -21.28
N LEU A 233 -9.02 32.21 -20.60
CA LEU A 233 -8.36 33.49 -20.89
C LEU A 233 -6.85 33.40 -20.64
N THR A 234 -6.45 32.74 -19.55
CA THR A 234 -5.02 32.55 -19.25
C THR A 234 -4.33 31.72 -20.34
N ALA A 235 -4.95 30.62 -20.79
CA ALA A 235 -4.42 29.81 -21.87
C ALA A 235 -4.33 30.58 -23.19
N LEU A 236 -5.35 31.40 -23.53
CA LEU A 236 -5.32 32.28 -24.71
C LEU A 236 -4.18 33.29 -24.67
N THR A 237 -3.84 33.84 -23.49
CA THR A 237 -2.72 34.80 -23.40
C THR A 237 -1.35 34.20 -23.72
N ILE A 238 -1.23 32.87 -23.70
CA ILE A 238 0.05 32.16 -23.83
C ILE A 238 0.11 31.36 -25.13
N HIS A 239 -0.93 30.56 -25.40
CA HIS A 239 -0.99 29.62 -26.52
C HIS A 239 -2.09 30.00 -27.52
N HIS A 240 -2.16 31.28 -27.87
CA HIS A 240 -3.13 31.79 -28.86
C HIS A 240 -2.97 31.10 -30.23
N ALA A 241 -1.72 30.91 -30.68
CA ALA A 241 -1.43 30.33 -32.00
C ALA A 241 -1.91 28.88 -32.12
N ASP A 242 -1.89 28.13 -31.01
CA ASP A 242 -2.25 26.71 -30.95
C ASP A 242 -3.72 26.50 -30.55
N ALA A 243 -4.54 27.56 -30.57
CA ALA A 243 -5.93 27.49 -30.16
C ALA A 243 -6.75 26.49 -31.01
N PRO A 244 -7.47 25.54 -30.39
CA PRO A 244 -8.30 24.58 -31.12
C PRO A 244 -9.38 25.25 -31.96
N ALA A 245 -9.89 24.54 -32.97
CA ALA A 245 -10.86 25.07 -33.93
C ALA A 245 -12.10 25.70 -33.25
N LEU A 246 -12.64 25.06 -32.22
CA LEU A 246 -13.78 25.59 -31.45
C LEU A 246 -13.45 26.92 -30.74
N VAL A 247 -12.23 27.08 -30.22
CA VAL A 247 -11.81 28.34 -29.58
C VAL A 247 -11.70 29.44 -30.63
N ARG A 248 -11.11 29.14 -31.79
CA ARG A 248 -11.01 30.09 -32.91
C ARG A 248 -12.38 30.48 -33.45
N GLN A 249 -13.30 29.54 -33.61
CA GLN A 249 -14.67 29.82 -34.04
C GLN A 249 -15.36 30.82 -33.11
N VAL A 250 -15.33 30.60 -31.79
CA VAL A 250 -15.97 31.53 -30.83
C VAL A 250 -15.25 32.88 -30.81
N LEU A 251 -13.93 32.89 -31.00
CA LEU A 251 -13.15 34.12 -31.10
C LEU A 251 -13.53 34.94 -32.35
N ASP A 252 -13.70 34.28 -33.49
CA ASP A 252 -14.17 34.90 -34.74
C ASP A 252 -15.61 35.41 -34.61
N GLU A 253 -16.50 34.66 -33.93
CA GLU A 253 -17.87 35.10 -33.63
C GLU A 253 -17.91 36.37 -32.77
N CYS A 254 -17.03 36.50 -31.78
CA CYS A 254 -16.92 37.71 -30.96
C CYS A 254 -16.34 38.92 -31.71
N GLY A 255 -15.74 38.70 -32.88
CA GLY A 255 -15.08 39.73 -33.69
C GLY A 255 -13.75 40.21 -33.10
N PRO A 256 -13.07 41.17 -33.76
CA PRO A 256 -11.80 41.71 -33.28
C PRO A 256 -11.97 42.41 -31.93
N GLN A 257 -10.97 42.30 -31.05
CA GLN A 257 -11.00 42.99 -29.76
C GLN A 257 -11.17 44.51 -29.97
N PRO A 258 -12.10 45.16 -29.25
CA PRO A 258 -12.19 46.62 -29.26
C PRO A 258 -10.86 47.21 -28.76
N SER A 259 -10.49 48.37 -29.31
CA SER A 259 -9.17 49.00 -29.16
C SER A 259 -8.55 48.87 -27.76
N ARG A 260 -7.35 48.25 -27.73
CA ARG A 260 -6.50 47.86 -26.59
C ARG A 260 -6.77 48.60 -25.27
N ARG A 261 -7.30 47.88 -24.29
CA ARG A 261 -7.09 48.18 -22.87
C ARG A 261 -5.94 47.32 -22.32
N SER A 262 -5.28 47.80 -21.26
CA SER A 262 -4.09 47.15 -20.71
C SER A 262 -4.32 45.70 -20.30
N GLN A 263 -3.29 44.83 -20.39
CA GLN A 263 -3.31 43.43 -19.90
C GLN A 263 -3.83 43.25 -18.45
N ARG A 264 -3.90 44.32 -17.65
CA ARG A 264 -4.48 44.30 -16.29
C ARG A 264 -6.01 44.10 -16.27
N ASP A 265 -6.70 44.27 -17.40
CA ASP A 265 -8.16 44.20 -17.52
C ASP A 265 -8.69 42.85 -18.06
N VAL A 266 -7.83 41.87 -18.35
CA VAL A 266 -8.23 40.56 -18.91
C VAL A 266 -9.32 39.92 -18.05
N GLY A 267 -10.43 39.56 -18.71
CA GLY A 267 -11.63 38.96 -18.10
C GLY A 267 -12.58 39.95 -17.42
N THR A 268 -12.52 41.23 -17.76
CA THR A 268 -13.43 42.26 -17.21
C THR A 268 -14.30 42.94 -18.25
N ASP A 269 -13.93 42.87 -19.54
CA ASP A 269 -14.73 43.40 -20.64
C ASP A 269 -15.71 42.37 -21.21
N ALA A 270 -16.68 42.84 -21.99
CA ALA A 270 -17.71 42.03 -22.63
C ALA A 270 -17.15 41.02 -23.63
N HIS A 271 -16.07 41.32 -24.34
CA HIS A 271 -15.48 40.40 -25.33
C HIS A 271 -14.86 39.19 -24.64
N ASP A 272 -13.96 39.43 -23.68
CA ASP A 272 -13.35 38.36 -22.88
C ASP A 272 -14.42 37.58 -22.11
N THR A 273 -15.42 38.27 -21.55
CA THR A 273 -16.54 37.62 -20.85
C THR A 273 -17.33 36.72 -21.80
N ALA A 274 -17.69 37.21 -22.98
CA ALA A 274 -18.43 36.44 -23.99
C ALA A 274 -17.66 35.20 -24.43
N LEU A 275 -16.40 35.38 -24.84
CA LEU A 275 -15.53 34.31 -25.31
C LEU A 275 -15.35 33.23 -24.25
N SER A 276 -14.90 33.63 -23.06
CA SER A 276 -14.54 32.69 -21.99
C SER A 276 -15.75 32.01 -21.37
N THR A 277 -16.87 32.72 -21.20
CA THR A 277 -18.11 32.15 -20.67
C THR A 277 -18.74 31.18 -21.65
N THR A 278 -18.76 31.51 -22.94
CA THR A 278 -19.29 30.63 -24.00
C THR A 278 -18.53 29.31 -24.04
N LEU A 279 -17.20 29.38 -24.09
CA LEU A 279 -16.35 28.19 -24.08
C LEU A 279 -16.47 27.40 -22.78
N ALA A 280 -16.40 28.06 -21.62
CA ALA A 280 -16.54 27.40 -20.32
C ALA A 280 -17.87 26.64 -20.21
N ARG A 281 -18.98 27.23 -20.63
CA ARG A 281 -20.29 26.59 -20.66
C ARG A 281 -20.29 25.33 -21.52
N ILE A 282 -19.77 25.41 -22.75
CA ILE A 282 -19.67 24.25 -23.66
C ILE A 282 -18.83 23.14 -23.03
N LEU A 283 -17.70 23.49 -22.39
CA LEU A 283 -16.83 22.52 -21.72
C LEU A 283 -17.47 21.85 -20.52
N LEU A 284 -18.18 22.61 -19.68
CA LEU A 284 -18.84 22.11 -18.46
C LEU A 284 -20.06 21.25 -18.78
N ALA A 285 -20.80 21.56 -19.84
CA ALA A 285 -21.92 20.76 -20.31
C ALA A 285 -21.51 19.34 -20.74
N ALA A 286 -20.25 19.15 -21.13
CA ALA A 286 -19.69 17.85 -21.51
C ALA A 286 -19.13 17.04 -20.33
N LEU A 287 -19.13 17.58 -19.11
CA LEU A 287 -18.67 16.86 -17.92
C LEU A 287 -19.81 15.99 -17.35
N PRO A 288 -19.52 14.78 -16.83
CA PRO A 288 -20.54 13.93 -16.19
C PRO A 288 -21.09 14.62 -14.93
N PRO A 289 -22.39 14.59 -14.62
CA PRO A 289 -22.97 15.33 -13.49
C PRO A 289 -22.29 15.01 -12.16
N PRO A 290 -22.31 15.91 -11.15
CA PRO A 290 -21.69 15.66 -9.86
C PRO A 290 -22.27 14.40 -9.19
N ALA A 291 -21.36 13.50 -8.77
CA ALA A 291 -21.67 12.13 -8.36
C ALA A 291 -22.56 11.99 -7.12
N VAL A 292 -22.70 13.04 -6.30
CA VAL A 292 -23.51 13.03 -5.08
C VAL A 292 -24.04 14.45 -4.86
N GLY A 293 -25.33 14.71 -5.13
CA GLY A 293 -25.98 15.97 -4.73
C GLY A 293 -26.94 16.59 -5.74
N ALA A 294 -26.72 16.45 -7.06
CA ALA A 294 -27.59 17.06 -8.07
C ALA A 294 -28.97 16.37 -8.23
N ARG A 295 -29.20 15.21 -7.59
CA ARG A 295 -30.56 14.63 -7.49
C ARG A 295 -31.54 15.51 -6.71
N ARG A 296 -31.08 16.44 -5.87
CA ARG A 296 -31.97 17.40 -5.18
C ARG A 296 -32.42 18.57 -6.06
N ALA A 297 -31.63 18.97 -7.06
CA ALA A 297 -32.06 19.97 -8.06
C ALA A 297 -33.06 19.37 -9.08
N ALA A 298 -32.99 18.05 -9.30
CA ALA A 298 -33.97 17.33 -10.13
C ALA A 298 -35.40 17.33 -9.53
N LEU A 299 -35.56 17.55 -8.22
CA LEU A 299 -36.87 17.67 -7.57
C LEU A 299 -37.57 19.02 -7.83
N ASN A 300 -36.84 20.03 -8.34
CA ASN A 300 -37.39 21.34 -8.71
C ASN A 300 -37.46 21.58 -10.23
N GLY A 301 -37.29 20.53 -11.06
CA GLY A 301 -37.43 20.61 -12.52
C GLY A 301 -36.34 21.40 -13.25
N ARG A 302 -35.20 21.70 -12.60
CA ARG A 302 -34.11 22.52 -13.16
C ARG A 302 -32.81 21.72 -13.26
N VAL A 303 -32.86 20.64 -14.03
CA VAL A 303 -31.63 19.94 -14.46
C VAL A 303 -30.96 20.83 -15.50
N LEU A 304 -29.70 21.22 -15.28
CA LEU A 304 -28.88 21.83 -16.34
C LEU A 304 -28.90 20.85 -17.52
N PRO A 305 -29.34 21.26 -18.72
CA PRO A 305 -29.54 20.34 -19.82
C PRO A 305 -28.21 19.65 -20.17
N GLU A 306 -28.20 18.33 -20.06
CA GLU A 306 -27.11 17.53 -20.61
C GLU A 306 -27.17 17.70 -22.14
N LEU A 307 -26.19 18.42 -22.69
CA LEU A 307 -26.06 18.55 -24.12
C LEU A 307 -25.62 17.19 -24.66
N ALA A 308 -26.53 16.50 -25.35
CA ALA A 308 -26.18 15.36 -26.17
C ALA A 308 -25.32 15.85 -27.35
N LEU A 309 -24.01 15.93 -27.11
CA LEU A 309 -23.05 16.37 -28.10
C LEU A 309 -22.87 15.28 -29.16
N GLN A 310 -22.83 15.69 -30.43
CA GLN A 310 -22.44 14.82 -31.53
C GLN A 310 -20.98 14.38 -31.37
N PRO A 311 -20.56 13.23 -31.93
CA PRO A 311 -19.19 12.73 -31.79
C PRO A 311 -18.11 13.76 -32.20
N GLU A 312 -18.36 14.52 -33.27
CA GLU A 312 -17.47 15.59 -33.73
C GLU A 312 -17.33 16.72 -32.71
N GLN A 313 -18.45 17.14 -32.10
CA GLN A 313 -18.47 18.16 -31.05
C GLN A 313 -17.76 17.65 -29.80
N GLN A 314 -17.94 16.37 -29.44
CA GLN A 314 -17.23 15.75 -28.32
C GLN A 314 -15.72 15.77 -28.56
N GLN A 315 -15.25 15.45 -29.78
CA GLN A 315 -13.83 15.52 -30.13
C GLN A 315 -13.27 16.94 -30.00
N GLN A 316 -14.01 17.96 -30.49
CA GLN A 316 -13.63 19.36 -30.34
C GLN A 316 -13.52 19.77 -28.86
N VAL A 317 -14.49 19.40 -28.04
CA VAL A 317 -14.47 19.66 -26.59
C VAL A 317 -13.28 18.98 -25.91
N GLN A 318 -12.96 17.74 -26.27
CA GLN A 318 -11.76 17.06 -25.75
C GLN A 318 -10.46 17.77 -26.17
N ALA A 319 -10.41 18.34 -27.37
CA ALA A 319 -9.25 19.10 -27.84
C ALA A 319 -9.07 20.40 -27.04
N VAL A 320 -10.16 21.12 -26.77
CA VAL A 320 -10.13 22.33 -25.92
C VAL A 320 -9.72 22.01 -24.49
N TRP A 321 -10.24 20.92 -23.91
CA TRP A 321 -9.81 20.49 -22.57
C TRP A 321 -8.31 20.15 -22.50
N ARG A 322 -7.78 19.43 -23.51
CA ARG A 322 -6.34 19.14 -23.58
C ARG A 322 -5.51 20.41 -23.66
N TRP A 323 -5.80 21.26 -24.64
CA TRP A 323 -5.13 22.55 -24.82
C TRP A 323 -5.16 23.42 -23.54
N LEU A 324 -6.31 23.47 -22.85
CA LEU A 324 -6.48 24.22 -21.61
C LEU A 324 -5.60 23.69 -20.47
N LEU A 325 -5.56 22.37 -20.30
CA LEU A 325 -4.79 21.70 -19.24
C LEU A 325 -3.30 21.76 -19.53
N ASP A 326 -2.88 21.52 -20.78
CA ASP A 326 -1.49 21.62 -21.25
C ASP A 326 -0.96 23.06 -21.04
N SER A 327 -1.74 24.07 -21.46
CA SER A 327 -1.40 25.49 -21.28
C SER A 327 -1.26 25.88 -19.81
N GLY A 328 -2.10 25.30 -18.95
CA GLY A 328 -2.03 25.54 -17.51
C GLY A 328 -0.85 24.84 -16.86
N LEU A 329 -0.49 23.65 -17.33
CA LEU A 329 0.61 22.85 -16.80
C LEU A 329 1.97 23.44 -17.21
N ALA A 330 2.08 23.98 -18.42
CA ALA A 330 3.29 24.67 -18.90
C ALA A 330 3.63 25.94 -18.11
N GLN A 331 2.66 26.56 -17.42
CA GLN A 331 2.86 27.73 -16.55
C GLN A 331 3.34 27.38 -15.14
N ARG A 332 3.32 26.10 -14.77
CA ARG A 332 3.78 25.62 -13.47
C ARG A 332 5.25 26.02 -13.29
N SER A 333 5.62 26.59 -12.15
CA SER A 333 7.04 26.76 -11.84
C SER A 333 7.70 25.39 -11.73
N ASP A 334 8.96 25.24 -12.14
CA ASP A 334 9.70 23.97 -12.05
C ASP A 334 9.69 23.36 -10.62
N THR A 335 9.54 24.22 -9.61
CA THR A 335 9.45 23.86 -8.19
C THR A 335 8.08 23.37 -7.73
N GLN A 336 7.00 23.63 -8.47
CA GLN A 336 5.65 23.26 -8.07
C GLN A 336 5.35 21.84 -8.57
N TYR A 337 5.04 20.87 -7.70
CA TYR A 337 4.70 19.50 -8.14
C TYR A 337 3.40 19.43 -8.97
N PRO A 338 3.24 18.46 -9.91
CA PRO A 338 2.01 18.32 -10.72
C PRO A 338 0.71 18.25 -9.91
N ILE A 339 0.78 17.62 -8.72
CA ILE A 339 -0.36 17.55 -7.78
C ILE A 339 -0.75 18.90 -7.22
N ALA A 340 0.21 19.78 -6.92
CA ALA A 340 -0.10 21.13 -6.42
C ALA A 340 -0.79 21.97 -7.50
N TRP A 341 -0.41 21.78 -8.76
CA TRP A 341 -1.13 22.37 -9.89
C TRP A 341 -2.55 21.81 -10.00
N ALA A 342 -2.72 20.49 -9.99
CA ALA A 342 -4.05 19.85 -10.04
C ALA A 342 -4.94 20.28 -8.86
N HIS A 343 -4.36 20.49 -7.68
CA HIS A 343 -5.07 20.98 -6.50
C HIS A 343 -5.60 22.40 -6.70
N SER A 344 -4.96 23.24 -7.52
CA SER A 344 -5.50 24.58 -7.82
C SER A 344 -6.83 24.55 -8.60
N TRP A 345 -7.28 23.39 -9.08
CA TRP A 345 -8.59 23.21 -9.70
C TRP A 345 -9.70 22.88 -8.68
N THR A 346 -9.36 22.55 -7.42
CA THR A 346 -10.37 22.30 -6.36
C THR A 346 -11.16 23.55 -5.98
N TYR A 347 -10.60 24.74 -6.23
CA TYR A 347 -11.30 26.02 -6.07
C TYR A 347 -12.51 26.18 -7.02
N GLY A 348 -12.58 25.41 -8.10
CA GLY A 348 -13.75 25.38 -8.99
C GLY A 348 -14.73 24.31 -8.56
N SER A 349 -14.34 23.05 -8.69
CA SER A 349 -15.13 21.91 -8.21
C SER A 349 -14.32 20.62 -8.14
N SER A 350 -14.89 19.60 -7.51
CA SER A 350 -14.30 18.25 -7.48
C SER A 350 -14.16 17.65 -8.87
N ARG A 351 -15.11 17.86 -9.78
CA ARG A 351 -15.09 17.33 -11.16
C ARG A 351 -13.97 17.96 -12.00
N LEU A 352 -13.76 19.27 -11.85
CA LEU A 352 -12.64 19.96 -12.49
C LEU A 352 -11.30 19.45 -11.95
N ALA A 353 -11.19 19.27 -10.63
CA ALA A 353 -10.02 18.70 -9.99
C ALA A 353 -9.75 17.25 -10.43
N SER A 354 -10.79 16.42 -10.57
CA SER A 354 -10.68 15.06 -11.12
C SER A 354 -10.09 15.08 -12.53
N ARG A 355 -10.57 15.97 -13.39
CA ARG A 355 -10.08 16.07 -14.77
C ARG A 355 -8.62 16.51 -14.82
N ALA A 356 -8.22 17.45 -13.96
CA ALA A 356 -6.82 17.87 -13.83
C ALA A 356 -5.93 16.74 -13.29
N LEU A 357 -6.40 15.95 -12.31
CA LEU A 357 -5.70 14.78 -11.79
C LEU A 357 -5.51 13.68 -12.85
N ALA A 358 -6.54 13.41 -13.65
CA ALA A 358 -6.45 12.45 -14.76
C ALA A 358 -5.38 12.87 -15.77
N HIS A 359 -5.30 14.16 -16.06
CA HIS A 359 -4.36 14.71 -17.05
C HIS A 359 -2.90 14.54 -16.64
N VAL A 360 -2.57 14.76 -15.36
CA VAL A 360 -1.18 14.60 -14.87
C VAL A 360 -0.81 13.17 -14.53
N SER A 361 -1.70 12.18 -14.70
CA SER A 361 -1.50 10.80 -14.22
C SER A 361 -0.16 10.19 -14.64
N ASN A 362 0.27 10.42 -15.89
CA ASN A 362 1.50 9.85 -16.44
C ASN A 362 2.79 10.47 -15.86
N GLU A 363 2.72 11.66 -15.24
CA GLU A 363 3.85 12.30 -14.57
C GLU A 363 4.01 11.85 -13.11
N LEU A 364 3.05 11.09 -12.58
CA LEU A 364 3.00 10.71 -11.17
C LEU A 364 3.68 9.36 -10.91
N SER A 365 4.34 9.23 -9.75
CA SER A 365 4.73 7.92 -9.25
C SER A 365 3.48 7.05 -9.04
N TRP A 366 3.59 5.73 -9.23
CA TRP A 366 2.46 4.81 -9.03
C TRP A 366 1.84 4.91 -7.62
N THR A 367 2.63 5.23 -6.60
CA THR A 367 2.14 5.46 -5.23
C THR A 367 1.26 6.71 -5.12
N THR A 368 1.58 7.73 -5.90
CA THR A 368 0.80 8.96 -6.00
C THR A 368 -0.45 8.73 -6.84
N GLN A 369 -0.33 7.98 -7.94
CA GLN A 369 -1.46 7.51 -8.74
C GLN A 369 -2.46 6.71 -7.89
N LEU A 370 -1.97 5.84 -7.00
CA LEU A 370 -2.79 5.07 -6.06
C LEU A 370 -3.57 5.97 -5.09
N ARG A 371 -2.90 6.95 -4.48
CA ARG A 371 -3.53 7.87 -3.51
C ARG A 371 -4.72 8.60 -4.10
N TYR A 372 -4.54 9.17 -5.29
CA TYR A 372 -5.55 9.98 -5.96
C TYR A 372 -6.45 9.19 -6.92
N GLY A 373 -6.15 7.90 -7.13
CA GLY A 373 -6.89 7.04 -8.04
C GLY A 373 -6.80 7.47 -9.51
N THR A 374 -5.67 8.03 -9.96
CA THR A 374 -5.53 8.60 -11.32
C THR A 374 -5.55 7.57 -12.44
N THR A 375 -5.37 6.29 -12.12
CA THR A 375 -5.53 5.18 -13.07
C THR A 375 -6.99 4.71 -13.22
N THR A 376 -7.93 5.32 -12.49
CA THR A 376 -9.37 5.03 -12.56
C THR A 376 -10.12 6.16 -13.27
N PRO A 377 -11.34 5.93 -13.77
CA PRO A 377 -12.12 6.98 -14.45
C PRO A 377 -12.58 8.13 -13.53
N ALA A 378 -12.44 7.98 -12.21
CA ALA A 378 -12.92 8.97 -11.23
C ALA A 378 -11.83 9.32 -10.21
N PRO A 379 -10.71 9.95 -10.61
CA PRO A 379 -9.69 10.39 -9.67
C PRO A 379 -10.21 11.48 -8.74
N ALA A 380 -9.70 11.55 -7.52
CA ALA A 380 -10.12 12.56 -6.55
C ALA A 380 -9.02 12.86 -5.54
N PHE A 381 -9.06 14.08 -5.01
CA PHE A 381 -8.28 14.41 -3.81
C PHE A 381 -8.83 13.65 -2.59
N PRO A 382 -8.01 13.39 -1.56
CA PRO A 382 -8.45 12.77 -0.32
C PRO A 382 -9.63 13.49 0.31
N THR A 383 -10.73 12.76 0.53
CA THR A 383 -11.95 13.28 1.17
C THR A 383 -12.41 12.42 2.34
N LEU A 384 -11.76 11.27 2.58
CA LEU A 384 -12.20 10.34 3.61
C LEU A 384 -11.92 10.90 5.00
N THR A 385 -12.95 10.87 5.83
CA THR A 385 -12.83 11.22 7.24
C THR A 385 -12.02 10.14 7.97
N ARG A 386 -11.55 10.50 9.17
CA ARG A 386 -10.87 9.55 10.07
C ARG A 386 -11.75 8.33 10.37
N THR A 387 -13.04 8.53 10.62
CA THR A 387 -13.99 7.45 10.93
C THR A 387 -14.15 6.49 9.75
N GLN A 388 -14.30 7.01 8.53
CA GLN A 388 -14.38 6.17 7.32
C GLN A 388 -13.08 5.40 7.08
N THR A 389 -11.93 6.02 7.37
CA THR A 389 -10.62 5.35 7.26
C THR A 389 -10.48 4.21 8.28
N GLU A 390 -10.98 4.41 9.51
CA GLU A 390 -10.99 3.39 10.56
C GLU A 390 -11.97 2.25 10.24
N ASP A 391 -13.15 2.56 9.68
CA ASP A 391 -14.11 1.57 9.18
C ASP A 391 -13.47 0.69 8.09
N ARG A 392 -12.83 1.29 7.08
CA ARG A 392 -12.11 0.53 6.04
C ARG A 392 -11.02 -0.36 6.64
N ALA A 393 -10.24 0.14 7.59
CA ALA A 393 -9.19 -0.64 8.26
C ALA A 393 -9.73 -1.83 9.07
N ALA A 394 -10.96 -1.74 9.57
CA ALA A 394 -11.64 -2.83 10.23
C ALA A 394 -12.03 -3.97 9.28
N LYS A 395 -12.27 -3.68 8.00
CA LYS A 395 -12.63 -4.67 6.96
C LYS A 395 -11.42 -5.40 6.37
N ILE A 396 -10.20 -4.90 6.57
CA ILE A 396 -8.98 -5.40 5.93
C ILE A 396 -8.14 -6.25 6.92
N PRO A 397 -7.73 -7.49 6.58
CA PRO A 397 -6.75 -8.25 7.36
C PRO A 397 -5.35 -7.65 7.29
N ALA A 398 -4.46 -8.01 8.23
CA ALA A 398 -3.07 -7.50 8.22
C ALA A 398 -2.22 -8.03 7.04
N MET A 399 -2.70 -9.04 6.32
CA MET A 399 -2.12 -9.53 5.07
C MET A 399 -3.23 -9.65 4.05
N LEU A 400 -3.02 -9.16 2.83
CA LEU A 400 -4.01 -9.22 1.75
C LEU A 400 -4.53 -10.66 1.57
N TRP A 401 -5.83 -10.79 1.26
CA TRP A 401 -6.50 -12.08 1.06
C TRP A 401 -5.79 -12.96 0.01
N PRO A 402 -5.79 -14.30 0.18
CA PRO A 402 -5.10 -15.21 -0.75
C PRO A 402 -5.55 -15.07 -2.21
N THR A 403 -6.86 -15.03 -2.48
CA THR A 403 -7.42 -14.93 -3.85
C THR A 403 -7.05 -13.60 -4.50
N TRP A 404 -7.17 -12.50 -3.77
CA TRP A 404 -6.74 -11.18 -4.23
C TRP A 404 -5.22 -11.08 -4.43
N THR A 405 -4.44 -11.78 -3.61
CA THR A 405 -2.99 -11.89 -3.78
C THR A 405 -2.67 -12.63 -5.08
N LEU A 406 -3.32 -13.77 -5.36
CA LEU A 406 -3.14 -14.53 -6.60
C LEU A 406 -3.47 -13.71 -7.86
N HIS A 407 -4.48 -12.86 -7.77
CA HIS A 407 -4.89 -11.96 -8.86
C HIS A 407 -3.86 -10.84 -9.11
N LEU A 408 -3.27 -10.27 -8.07
CA LEU A 408 -2.26 -9.20 -8.19
C LEU A 408 -0.86 -9.72 -8.56
N LEU A 409 -0.56 -10.98 -8.30
CA LEU A 409 0.73 -11.57 -8.65
C LEU A 409 0.88 -11.72 -10.17
N PRO A 410 2.05 -11.41 -10.75
CA PRO A 410 2.35 -11.66 -12.16
C PRO A 410 2.03 -13.11 -12.54
N ARG A 411 1.40 -13.32 -13.72
CA ARG A 411 1.03 -14.66 -14.22
C ARG A 411 2.22 -15.44 -14.79
N THR A 412 3.24 -14.74 -15.29
CA THR A 412 4.44 -15.37 -15.84
C THR A 412 5.50 -15.58 -14.75
N PRO A 413 6.14 -16.76 -14.67
CA PRO A 413 7.35 -16.89 -13.87
C PRO A 413 8.40 -15.97 -14.47
N THR A 414 8.80 -14.93 -13.74
CA THR A 414 9.99 -14.17 -14.11
C THR A 414 11.15 -15.15 -14.05
N PRO A 415 11.86 -15.45 -15.17
CA PRO A 415 13.10 -16.18 -15.08
C PRO A 415 14.05 -15.25 -14.32
N THR A 416 14.31 -15.51 -13.04
CA THR A 416 15.43 -14.89 -12.35
C THR A 416 16.68 -15.24 -13.16
N ALA A 417 17.22 -14.24 -13.83
CA ALA A 417 18.45 -14.34 -14.59
C ALA A 417 19.55 -14.92 -13.69
N GLY A 418 20.12 -16.06 -14.10
CA GLY A 418 21.41 -16.53 -13.58
C GLY A 418 21.42 -17.70 -12.58
N GLN A 419 20.41 -18.57 -12.52
CA GLN A 419 20.55 -19.86 -11.81
C GLN A 419 20.15 -21.04 -12.68
N GLN A 420 21.12 -21.59 -13.41
CA GLN A 420 21.04 -22.95 -13.93
C GLN A 420 21.05 -23.90 -12.73
N THR A 421 19.91 -24.49 -12.39
CA THR A 421 19.85 -25.67 -11.52
C THR A 421 20.48 -26.86 -12.25
N PRO A 422 21.49 -27.54 -11.68
CA PRO A 422 21.95 -28.81 -12.22
C PRO A 422 20.88 -29.90 -12.01
N PRO A 423 20.88 -30.97 -12.82
CA PRO A 423 19.89 -32.04 -12.70
C PRO A 423 20.00 -32.74 -11.34
N VAL A 424 18.85 -32.96 -10.71
CA VAL A 424 18.72 -33.64 -9.42
C VAL A 424 18.99 -35.13 -9.62
N SER A 425 20.17 -35.60 -9.21
CA SER A 425 20.43 -37.01 -8.96
C SER A 425 19.87 -37.39 -7.59
N ASP A 426 19.02 -38.41 -7.59
CA ASP A 426 18.50 -39.08 -6.39
C ASP A 426 19.67 -39.69 -5.60
N ASP A 427 19.98 -39.16 -4.41
CA ASP A 427 20.86 -39.86 -3.48
C ASP A 427 20.39 -39.77 -2.02
N ARG A 428 20.06 -40.96 -1.50
CA ARG A 428 19.47 -41.22 -0.18
C ARG A 428 20.55 -41.26 0.91
N ASP A 429 21.33 -40.20 1.16
CA ASP A 429 22.32 -40.30 2.25
C ASP A 429 22.69 -39.03 3.05
N THR A 430 21.70 -38.17 3.35
CA THR A 430 21.93 -36.97 4.18
C THR A 430 21.06 -36.87 5.44
N SER A 431 20.74 -37.99 6.08
CA SER A 431 19.93 -37.99 7.32
C SER A 431 20.72 -38.03 8.64
N GLN A 432 22.06 -37.89 8.64
CA GLN A 432 22.85 -38.05 9.88
C GLN A 432 23.71 -36.84 10.31
N LYS A 433 23.80 -35.75 9.54
CA LYS A 433 24.66 -34.60 9.90
C LYS A 433 23.98 -33.40 10.60
N ASN A 434 22.65 -33.35 10.71
CA ASN A 434 21.94 -32.17 11.26
C ASN A 434 21.54 -32.27 12.74
N ARG A 435 22.42 -32.78 13.63
CA ARG A 435 22.19 -32.74 15.09
C ARG A 435 23.16 -31.89 15.91
N GLN A 436 24.20 -31.32 15.31
CA GLN A 436 25.16 -30.49 16.05
C GLN A 436 25.67 -29.33 15.19
N ALA A 437 24.83 -28.33 14.96
CA ALA A 437 25.27 -26.97 14.63
C ALA A 437 24.11 -26.02 14.97
N GLY A 438 24.28 -25.26 16.05
CA GLY A 438 23.49 -24.07 16.30
C GLY A 438 23.90 -22.99 15.31
N GLU A 439 22.88 -22.31 14.78
CA GLU A 439 22.88 -20.96 14.23
C GLU A 439 23.68 -20.64 12.95
N ALA A 440 22.96 -19.94 12.06
CA ALA A 440 23.39 -19.19 10.87
C ALA A 440 23.63 -19.96 9.54
N GLU A 441 22.54 -20.22 8.81
CA GLU A 441 22.51 -20.12 7.33
C GLU A 441 21.33 -19.21 6.92
N PRO A 442 21.54 -18.11 6.17
CA PRO A 442 20.46 -17.36 5.56
C PRO A 442 20.05 -18.05 4.26
N ARG A 443 19.03 -18.91 4.32
CA ARG A 443 18.34 -19.42 3.13
C ARG A 443 17.20 -18.46 2.79
N VAL A 444 17.31 -17.81 1.63
CA VAL A 444 16.39 -16.79 1.11
C VAL A 444 14.93 -17.26 1.22
N GLY A 445 14.17 -16.67 2.15
CA GLY A 445 12.73 -16.88 2.26
C GLY A 445 11.98 -16.09 1.19
N SER A 446 10.86 -16.62 0.70
CA SER A 446 10.00 -15.89 -0.25
C SER A 446 9.48 -14.57 0.35
N PRO A 447 9.58 -13.44 -0.39
CA PRO A 447 9.05 -12.13 0.03
C PRO A 447 7.52 -12.03 0.00
N LEU A 448 6.80 -13.12 -0.31
CA LEU A 448 5.33 -13.10 -0.46
C LEU A 448 4.59 -12.58 0.78
N ALA A 449 5.07 -12.88 1.99
CA ALA A 449 4.42 -12.41 3.21
C ALA A 449 4.52 -10.87 3.34
N GLY A 450 5.70 -10.31 3.04
CA GLY A 450 5.93 -8.88 2.97
C GLY A 450 5.11 -8.19 1.89
N PHE A 451 4.99 -8.79 0.69
CA PHE A 451 4.11 -8.31 -0.38
C PHE A 451 2.66 -8.17 0.11
N ARG A 452 2.11 -9.21 0.74
CA ARG A 452 0.71 -9.21 1.22
C ARG A 452 0.46 -8.15 2.30
N ARG A 453 1.42 -7.91 3.20
CA ARG A 453 1.32 -6.85 4.22
C ARG A 453 1.35 -5.46 3.60
N ALA A 454 2.27 -5.24 2.67
CA ALA A 454 2.36 -3.96 1.96
C ALA A 454 1.10 -3.70 1.12
N ALA A 455 0.57 -4.69 0.41
CA ALA A 455 -0.65 -4.56 -0.37
C ALA A 455 -1.89 -4.30 0.51
N ALA A 456 -2.01 -4.95 1.67
CA ALA A 456 -3.06 -4.65 2.65
C ALA A 456 -2.94 -3.21 3.20
N ALA A 457 -1.72 -2.76 3.52
CA ALA A 457 -1.45 -1.38 3.90
C ALA A 457 -1.85 -0.38 2.82
N LEU A 458 -1.58 -0.70 1.55
CA LEU A 458 -1.89 0.15 0.41
C LEU A 458 -3.40 0.32 0.16
N LEU A 459 -4.25 -0.63 0.57
CA LEU A 459 -5.72 -0.47 0.49
C LEU A 459 -6.26 0.68 1.37
N LEU A 460 -5.50 1.15 2.36
CA LEU A 460 -5.87 2.34 3.16
C LEU A 460 -5.45 3.67 2.51
N VAL A 461 -4.62 3.65 1.47
CA VAL A 461 -4.06 4.87 0.89
C VAL A 461 -5.03 5.61 -0.05
N PRO A 462 -5.82 4.95 -0.92
CA PRO A 462 -6.76 5.63 -1.80
C PRO A 462 -7.76 6.50 -1.03
N GLY A 463 -7.82 7.80 -1.36
CA GLY A 463 -8.75 8.76 -0.74
C GLY A 463 -8.37 9.25 0.65
N THR A 464 -7.17 8.92 1.17
CA THR A 464 -6.66 9.36 2.47
C THR A 464 -5.33 10.13 2.34
N ASP A 465 -4.94 10.82 3.41
CA ASP A 465 -3.60 11.45 3.54
C ASP A 465 -2.55 10.51 4.15
N LEU A 466 -2.89 9.23 4.37
CA LEU A 466 -1.96 8.27 4.99
C LEU A 466 -0.81 7.92 4.05
N THR A 467 0.41 7.95 4.56
CA THR A 467 1.57 7.33 3.92
C THR A 467 1.56 5.81 4.15
N HIS A 468 2.25 5.04 3.30
CA HIS A 468 2.35 3.59 3.48
C HIS A 468 2.83 3.19 4.90
N PRO A 469 3.87 3.81 5.50
CA PRO A 469 4.26 3.48 6.88
C PRO A 469 3.22 3.83 7.95
N GLN A 470 2.40 4.87 7.73
CA GLN A 470 1.29 5.18 8.63
C GLN A 470 0.15 4.17 8.49
N ALA A 471 -0.16 3.74 7.27
CA ALA A 471 -1.15 2.70 7.00
C ALA A 471 -0.70 1.34 7.58
N ALA A 472 0.55 0.94 7.38
CA ALA A 472 1.10 -0.32 7.90
C ALA A 472 0.99 -0.40 9.43
N ARG A 473 1.24 0.71 10.14
CA ARG A 473 1.08 0.78 11.61
C ARG A 473 -0.35 0.53 12.08
N ARG A 474 -1.38 0.86 11.28
CA ARG A 474 -2.79 0.57 11.61
C ARG A 474 -3.10 -0.94 11.61
N PHE A 475 -2.30 -1.73 10.91
CA PHE A 475 -2.38 -3.20 10.90
C PHE A 475 -1.49 -3.87 11.95
N GLY A 476 -0.78 -3.09 12.78
CA GLY A 476 0.14 -3.62 13.79
C GLY A 476 1.53 -3.94 13.24
N HIS A 477 1.86 -3.49 12.03
CA HIS A 477 3.19 -3.66 11.46
C HIS A 477 4.15 -2.60 11.99
N SER A 478 5.16 -3.06 12.72
CA SER A 478 6.30 -2.27 13.20
C SER A 478 7.34 -2.04 12.11
N LEU A 479 7.44 -2.94 11.11
CA LEU A 479 8.45 -2.94 10.06
C LEU A 479 7.89 -2.64 8.67
N ALA A 480 7.67 -1.36 8.34
CA ALA A 480 7.12 -0.99 7.03
C ALA A 480 8.11 -1.13 5.86
N LYS A 481 9.41 -0.86 6.07
CA LYS A 481 10.42 -0.86 4.99
C LYS A 481 10.68 -2.25 4.39
N PRO A 482 10.85 -3.33 5.19
CA PRO A 482 11.02 -4.67 4.63
C PRO A 482 9.80 -5.17 3.84
N HIS A 483 8.58 -4.79 4.25
CA HIS A 483 7.36 -5.13 3.50
C HIS A 483 7.31 -4.38 2.17
N TRP A 484 7.71 -3.11 2.17
CA TRP A 484 7.84 -2.30 0.95
C TRP A 484 8.87 -2.87 -0.02
N ASP A 485 10.02 -3.31 0.48
CA ASP A 485 11.08 -3.90 -0.36
C ASP A 485 10.65 -5.25 -0.94
N ALA A 486 9.94 -6.05 -0.15
CA ALA A 486 9.30 -7.27 -0.63
C ALA A 486 8.26 -7.00 -1.72
N LEU A 487 7.43 -5.96 -1.57
CA LEU A 487 6.49 -5.51 -2.60
C LEU A 487 7.24 -5.19 -3.91
N ASN A 488 8.25 -4.31 -3.86
CA ASN A 488 9.00 -3.92 -5.06
C ASN A 488 9.73 -5.11 -5.69
N THR A 489 10.22 -6.05 -4.89
CA THR A 489 10.89 -7.26 -5.38
C THR A 489 9.93 -8.19 -6.12
N VAL A 490 8.71 -8.38 -5.60
CA VAL A 490 7.67 -9.20 -6.24
C VAL A 490 7.11 -8.53 -7.49
N LEU A 491 6.98 -7.20 -7.48
CA LEU A 491 6.49 -6.45 -8.63
C LEU A 491 7.53 -6.38 -9.75
N GLY A 492 8.83 -6.27 -9.43
CA GLY A 492 9.89 -6.13 -10.44
C GLY A 492 9.57 -5.01 -11.44
N ASP A 493 9.68 -5.31 -12.74
CA ASP A 493 9.35 -4.41 -13.85
C ASP A 493 7.87 -4.51 -14.31
N SER A 494 7.00 -5.17 -13.54
CA SER A 494 5.59 -5.37 -13.92
C SER A 494 4.85 -4.04 -14.08
N PRO A 495 3.84 -3.95 -14.97
CA PRO A 495 3.04 -2.74 -15.15
C PRO A 495 2.27 -2.42 -13.85
N THR A 496 2.81 -1.48 -13.07
CA THR A 496 2.26 -1.04 -11.77
C THR A 496 0.88 -0.39 -11.91
N THR A 497 0.48 0.01 -13.12
CA THR A 497 -0.83 0.60 -13.43
C THR A 497 -1.98 -0.35 -13.14
N THR A 498 -1.88 -1.64 -13.50
CA THR A 498 -2.96 -2.62 -13.27
C THR A 498 -3.21 -2.81 -11.78
N ILE A 499 -2.14 -2.99 -11.01
CA ILE A 499 -2.20 -3.20 -9.56
C ILE A 499 -2.73 -1.96 -8.86
N THR A 500 -2.27 -0.78 -9.25
CA THR A 500 -2.76 0.50 -8.74
C THR A 500 -4.27 0.63 -8.98
N THR A 501 -4.73 0.29 -10.18
CA THR A 501 -6.15 0.34 -10.56
C THR A 501 -6.99 -0.63 -9.73
N VAL A 502 -6.56 -1.89 -9.60
CA VAL A 502 -7.25 -2.91 -8.79
C VAL A 502 -7.33 -2.48 -7.33
N LEU A 503 -6.23 -2.01 -6.74
CA LEU A 503 -6.21 -1.57 -5.34
C LEU A 503 -7.12 -0.36 -5.10
N VAL A 504 -7.19 0.61 -6.02
CA VAL A 504 -8.10 1.76 -5.90
C VAL A 504 -9.56 1.32 -5.98
N HIS A 505 -9.91 0.48 -6.96
CA HIS A 505 -11.28 -0.02 -7.08
C HIS A 505 -11.69 -0.87 -5.88
N LEU A 506 -10.79 -1.74 -5.39
CA LEU A 506 -11.03 -2.56 -4.22
C LEU A 506 -11.18 -1.72 -2.95
N ALA A 507 -10.36 -0.68 -2.76
CA ALA A 507 -10.48 0.24 -1.64
C ALA A 507 -11.84 0.98 -1.65
N ARG A 508 -12.28 1.46 -2.82
CA ARG A 508 -13.60 2.10 -2.97
C ARG A 508 -14.76 1.12 -2.75
N ALA A 509 -14.61 -0.13 -3.20
CA ALA A 509 -15.61 -1.15 -2.96
C ALA A 509 -15.76 -1.48 -1.46
N LEU A 510 -14.64 -1.50 -0.72
CA LEU A 510 -14.63 -1.66 0.74
C LEU A 510 -15.26 -0.47 1.48
N ASP A 511 -15.23 0.74 0.91
CA ASP A 511 -15.95 1.89 1.48
C ASP A 511 -17.47 1.80 1.23
N ALA A 512 -17.87 1.24 0.09
CA ALA A 512 -19.27 1.21 -0.36
C ALA A 512 -20.07 0.02 0.20
N HIS A 513 -19.41 -1.02 0.69
CA HIS A 513 -20.04 -2.26 1.16
C HIS A 513 -19.63 -2.58 2.60
N ASP A 514 -20.52 -3.29 3.31
CA ASP A 514 -20.24 -3.82 4.64
C ASP A 514 -19.39 -5.10 4.59
N SER A 515 -18.72 -5.41 5.71
CA SER A 515 -17.96 -6.64 5.91
C SER A 515 -18.59 -7.45 7.04
N PRO A 516 -18.80 -8.77 6.87
CA PRO A 516 -19.27 -9.64 7.95
C PRO A 516 -18.19 -9.90 9.01
N ILE A 517 -16.92 -9.57 8.75
CA ILE A 517 -15.80 -9.71 9.71
C ILE A 517 -15.25 -8.35 10.10
N ASN A 518 -14.96 -8.16 11.39
CA ASN A 518 -14.15 -7.05 11.89
C ASN A 518 -12.72 -7.49 12.24
N TYR A 519 -11.81 -7.39 11.27
CA TYR A 519 -10.40 -7.75 11.42
C TYR A 519 -9.65 -6.88 12.43
N GLN A 520 -10.03 -5.62 12.62
CA GLN A 520 -9.42 -4.77 13.64
C GLN A 520 -9.70 -5.29 15.05
N ARG A 521 -10.95 -5.68 15.32
CA ARG A 521 -11.33 -6.34 16.58
C ARG A 521 -10.59 -7.65 16.76
N ARG A 522 -10.49 -8.48 15.70
CA ARG A 522 -9.70 -9.73 15.76
C ARG A 522 -8.23 -9.51 16.08
N ARG A 523 -7.60 -8.50 15.48
CA ARG A 523 -6.21 -8.13 15.81
C ARG A 523 -6.05 -7.74 17.27
N ALA A 524 -6.99 -6.96 17.82
CA ALA A 524 -6.95 -6.55 19.21
C ALA A 524 -7.07 -7.75 20.18
N LEU A 525 -7.89 -8.76 19.85
CA LEU A 525 -8.11 -9.93 20.70
C LEU A 525 -7.02 -11.00 20.57
N PHE A 526 -6.66 -11.40 19.35
CA PHE A 526 -5.91 -12.64 19.12
C PHE A 526 -4.41 -12.47 18.89
N THR A 527 -3.90 -11.23 18.76
CA THR A 527 -2.45 -11.00 18.57
C THR A 527 -1.65 -11.39 19.81
N THR A 528 -2.07 -10.89 20.97
CA THR A 528 -1.41 -11.14 22.28
C THR A 528 -2.30 -11.88 23.27
N GLY A 529 -3.60 -12.02 22.99
CA GLY A 529 -4.54 -12.71 23.86
C GLY A 529 -4.29 -14.21 23.98
N GLU A 530 -4.76 -14.77 25.09
CA GLU A 530 -4.74 -16.21 25.33
C GLU A 530 -5.59 -16.93 24.29
N LEU A 531 -5.02 -17.97 23.69
CA LEU A 531 -5.69 -18.79 22.69
C LEU A 531 -6.25 -20.02 23.37
N LEU A 532 -7.56 -20.25 23.26
CA LEU A 532 -8.16 -21.51 23.67
C LEU A 532 -7.69 -22.61 22.72
N PHE A 533 -7.02 -23.62 23.27
CA PHE A 533 -6.44 -24.71 22.48
C PHE A 533 -6.79 -26.05 23.13
N ASP A 534 -7.57 -26.86 22.42
CA ASP A 534 -7.94 -28.21 22.87
C ASP A 534 -6.78 -29.17 22.59
N THR A 535 -6.00 -29.37 23.64
CA THR A 535 -4.80 -30.24 23.58
C THR A 535 -5.20 -31.71 23.42
N ASP A 536 -6.34 -32.12 23.98
CA ASP A 536 -6.81 -33.51 23.90
C ASP A 536 -7.26 -33.89 22.49
N ALA A 537 -7.99 -33.00 21.82
CA ALA A 537 -8.40 -33.19 20.42
C ALA A 537 -7.18 -33.21 19.47
N HIS A 538 -6.21 -32.32 19.70
CA HIS A 538 -4.93 -32.34 18.97
C HIS A 538 -4.17 -33.65 19.19
N ASP A 539 -4.05 -34.10 20.44
CA ASP A 539 -3.32 -35.32 20.77
C ASP A 539 -4.05 -36.58 20.28
N ALA A 540 -5.38 -36.56 20.19
CA ALA A 540 -6.17 -37.60 19.56
C ALA A 540 -5.93 -37.67 18.04
N TYR A 541 -5.89 -36.54 17.34
CA TYR A 541 -5.54 -36.49 15.90
C TYR A 541 -4.12 -37.04 15.68
N MET A 542 -3.14 -36.58 16.46
CA MET A 542 -1.74 -37.03 16.31
C MET A 542 -1.60 -38.54 16.53
N ARG A 543 -2.29 -39.11 17.53
CA ARG A 543 -2.31 -40.56 17.81
C ARG A 543 -2.91 -41.37 16.66
N ARG A 544 -4.03 -40.91 16.07
CA ARG A 544 -4.70 -41.60 14.95
C ARG A 544 -3.82 -41.65 13.70
N HIS A 545 -3.03 -40.60 13.48
CA HIS A 545 -2.11 -40.49 12.34
C HIS A 545 -0.69 -41.02 12.61
N GLY A 546 -0.48 -41.71 13.73
CA GLY A 546 0.82 -42.31 14.08
C GLY A 546 1.94 -41.29 14.32
N ARG A 547 1.61 -40.05 14.67
CA ARG A 547 2.56 -38.96 14.93
C ARG A 547 2.74 -38.74 16.44
N TYR A 548 3.96 -38.35 16.85
CA TYR A 548 4.25 -38.04 18.25
C TYR A 548 3.73 -36.65 18.64
N THR A 549 3.10 -36.56 19.81
CA THR A 549 2.77 -35.28 20.44
C THR A 549 4.06 -34.64 20.94
N SER A 550 4.33 -33.41 20.48
CA SER A 550 5.47 -32.61 20.93
C SER A 550 5.02 -31.18 21.15
N THR A 551 5.68 -30.47 22.07
CA THR A 551 5.40 -29.05 22.32
C THR A 551 5.49 -28.22 21.03
N ARG A 552 6.47 -28.52 20.17
CA ARG A 552 6.63 -27.88 18.86
C ARG A 552 5.43 -28.11 17.92
N HIS A 553 4.84 -29.30 17.91
CA HIS A 553 3.65 -29.57 17.08
C HIS A 553 2.44 -28.78 17.59
N ALA A 554 2.24 -28.73 18.91
CA ALA A 554 1.18 -27.93 19.52
C ALA A 554 1.39 -26.42 19.22
N ASP A 555 2.62 -25.91 19.30
CA ASP A 555 2.93 -24.51 18.98
C ASP A 555 2.69 -24.17 17.51
N HIS A 556 3.03 -25.08 16.59
CA HIS A 556 2.71 -24.93 15.16
C HIS A 556 1.19 -24.90 14.93
N MET A 557 0.43 -25.73 15.65
CA MET A 557 -1.03 -25.76 15.57
C MET A 557 -1.66 -24.49 16.14
N ARG A 558 -1.22 -24.02 17.30
CA ARG A 558 -1.62 -22.72 17.87
C ARG A 558 -1.32 -21.58 16.89
N TRP A 559 -0.17 -21.65 16.22
CA TRP A 559 0.20 -20.68 15.19
C TRP A 559 -0.77 -20.72 13.99
N GLN A 560 -1.20 -21.90 13.52
CA GLN A 560 -2.22 -22.00 12.44
C GLN A 560 -3.57 -21.43 12.88
N VAL A 561 -4.03 -21.79 14.07
CA VAL A 561 -5.31 -21.31 14.61
C VAL A 561 -5.28 -19.78 14.71
N ARG A 562 -4.20 -19.22 15.27
CA ARG A 562 -4.01 -17.77 15.36
C ARG A 562 -3.91 -17.12 13.98
N ARG A 563 -3.25 -17.76 13.00
CA ARG A 563 -3.19 -17.29 11.62
C ARG A 563 -4.58 -17.21 10.98
N LEU A 564 -5.42 -18.22 11.19
CA LEU A 564 -6.79 -18.27 10.66
C LEU A 564 -7.67 -17.18 11.28
N LEU A 565 -7.61 -17.01 12.61
CA LEU A 565 -8.33 -15.96 13.33
C LEU A 565 -7.92 -14.56 12.84
N LEU A 566 -6.62 -14.28 12.73
CA LEU A 566 -6.13 -12.96 12.33
C LEU A 566 -6.28 -12.66 10.83
N GLY A 567 -6.48 -13.69 9.99
CA GLY A 567 -6.36 -13.57 8.53
C GLY A 567 -4.94 -13.21 8.07
N ALA A 568 -3.94 -13.37 8.94
CA ALA A 568 -2.56 -12.97 8.71
C ALA A 568 -1.60 -13.81 9.58
N GLU A 569 -0.33 -13.86 9.20
CA GLU A 569 0.67 -14.53 10.04
C GLU A 569 0.85 -13.76 11.37
N PRO A 570 0.86 -14.45 12.54
CA PRO A 570 0.96 -13.82 13.86
C PRO A 570 2.26 -13.02 14.12
N THR A 571 3.28 -13.20 13.29
CA THR A 571 4.55 -12.47 13.39
C THR A 571 4.54 -11.26 12.45
N ASP A 572 5.43 -10.30 12.67
CA ASP A 572 5.58 -9.13 11.77
C ASP A 572 6.65 -9.33 10.68
N ALA A 573 7.08 -10.58 10.48
CA ALA A 573 8.16 -10.90 9.54
C ALA A 573 7.72 -10.69 8.08
N SER A 574 8.66 -10.24 7.23
CA SER A 574 8.48 -10.14 5.78
C SER A 574 8.51 -11.50 5.07
N THR A 575 8.95 -12.54 5.77
CA THR A 575 9.04 -13.91 5.25
C THR A 575 8.35 -14.87 6.21
N THR A 576 7.66 -15.85 5.64
CA THR A 576 7.02 -16.93 6.41
C THR A 576 8.09 -17.80 7.08
N PRO A 577 7.88 -18.26 8.33
CA PRO A 577 8.79 -19.20 8.99
C PRO A 577 9.10 -20.44 8.15
N LEU A 578 10.38 -20.85 8.09
CA LEU A 578 10.83 -21.98 7.27
C LEU A 578 10.11 -23.30 7.55
N TRP A 579 9.77 -23.57 8.82
CA TRP A 579 9.01 -24.76 9.19
C TRP A 579 7.60 -24.76 8.60
N GLN A 580 6.99 -23.58 8.47
CA GLN A 580 5.68 -23.43 7.86
C GLN A 580 5.77 -23.60 6.36
N GLN A 581 6.76 -22.99 5.70
CA GLN A 581 7.01 -23.17 4.27
C GLN A 581 7.19 -24.66 3.89
N ARG A 582 7.86 -25.43 4.75
CA ARG A 582 8.11 -26.86 4.54
C ARG A 582 6.89 -27.76 4.76
N ASN A 583 5.97 -27.38 5.64
CA ASN A 583 4.90 -28.27 6.08
C ASN A 583 3.51 -27.84 5.58
N HIS A 584 3.40 -26.71 4.87
CA HIS A 584 2.11 -26.15 4.43
C HIS A 584 1.29 -27.08 3.54
N HIS A 585 1.95 -27.81 2.63
CA HIS A 585 1.32 -28.77 1.72
C HIS A 585 1.00 -30.13 2.37
N LEU A 586 1.24 -30.27 3.69
CA LEU A 586 0.97 -31.47 4.48
C LEU A 586 -0.25 -31.29 5.39
N ILE A 587 -1.00 -30.18 5.26
CA ILE A 587 -2.28 -29.99 5.93
C ILE A 587 -3.31 -30.83 5.18
N ASP A 588 -3.60 -32.02 5.70
CA ASP A 588 -4.68 -32.85 5.18
C ASP A 588 -6.06 -32.28 5.60
N PRO A 589 -7.15 -32.70 4.93
CA PRO A 589 -8.50 -32.20 5.22
C PRO A 589 -8.97 -32.41 6.67
N GLU A 590 -8.54 -33.48 7.34
CA GLU A 590 -8.90 -33.73 8.74
C GLU A 590 -8.16 -32.76 9.69
N LEU A 591 -6.89 -32.48 9.41
CA LEU A 591 -6.12 -31.46 10.13
C LEU A 591 -6.71 -30.07 9.90
N HIS A 592 -7.10 -29.74 8.68
CA HIS A 592 -7.76 -28.48 8.36
C HIS A 592 -9.07 -28.34 9.15
N THR A 593 -9.89 -29.38 9.19
CA THR A 593 -11.13 -29.43 9.98
C THR A 593 -10.87 -29.17 11.47
N LEU A 594 -9.83 -29.79 12.04
CA LEU A 594 -9.44 -29.57 13.43
C LEU A 594 -9.00 -28.12 13.68
N ILE A 595 -8.21 -27.52 12.78
CA ILE A 595 -7.79 -26.11 12.88
C ILE A 595 -9.00 -25.19 12.86
N THR A 596 -9.92 -25.40 11.92
CA THR A 596 -11.16 -24.62 11.77
C THR A 596 -12.06 -24.74 12.99
N GLN A 597 -12.25 -25.94 13.54
CA GLN A 597 -13.01 -26.16 14.77
C GLN A 597 -12.39 -25.43 15.97
N GLN A 598 -11.07 -25.52 16.14
CA GLN A 598 -10.40 -24.82 17.23
C GLN A 598 -10.46 -23.30 17.08
N ALA A 599 -10.37 -22.77 15.85
CA ALA A 599 -10.56 -21.35 15.59
C ALA A 599 -12.01 -20.90 15.88
N GLN A 600 -13.01 -21.69 15.47
CA GLN A 600 -14.42 -21.37 15.75
C GLN A 600 -14.69 -21.28 17.26
N ARG A 601 -14.17 -22.23 18.05
CA ARG A 601 -14.29 -22.19 19.52
C ARG A 601 -13.73 -20.90 20.13
N ASN A 602 -12.66 -20.34 19.55
CA ASN A 602 -12.12 -19.06 20.01
C ASN A 602 -13.06 -17.90 19.68
N LEU A 603 -13.72 -17.90 18.51
CA LEU A 603 -14.74 -16.91 18.19
C LEU A 603 -15.95 -17.02 19.12
N ASP A 604 -16.44 -18.24 19.35
CA ASP A 604 -17.59 -18.51 20.22
C ASP A 604 -17.31 -18.07 21.66
N ALA A 605 -16.11 -18.33 22.18
CA ALA A 605 -15.70 -17.92 23.52
C ALA A 605 -15.67 -16.39 23.70
N HIS A 606 -15.40 -15.64 22.64
CA HIS A 606 -15.48 -14.18 22.61
C HIS A 606 -16.85 -13.66 22.15
N ARG A 607 -17.85 -14.54 21.94
CA ARG A 607 -19.21 -14.22 21.48
C ARG A 607 -19.22 -13.45 20.15
N LEU A 608 -18.37 -13.88 19.21
CA LEU A 608 -18.25 -13.28 17.89
C LEU A 608 -19.03 -14.11 16.86
N ASP A 609 -20.18 -13.58 16.43
CA ASP A 609 -21.01 -14.16 15.36
C ASP A 609 -20.58 -13.63 13.98
N GLU A 610 -19.40 -14.07 13.53
CA GLU A 610 -18.79 -13.70 12.24
C GLU A 610 -18.07 -14.91 11.62
N PRO A 611 -17.99 -15.03 10.28
CA PRO A 611 -17.37 -16.18 9.63
C PRO A 611 -15.86 -16.24 9.87
N LEU A 612 -15.24 -17.42 9.85
CA LEU A 612 -13.79 -17.57 10.10
C LEU A 612 -12.93 -16.83 9.07
N THR A 613 -13.30 -16.89 7.81
CA THR A 613 -12.63 -16.20 6.71
C THR A 613 -13.66 -15.44 5.88
N TRP A 614 -13.26 -14.30 5.36
CA TRP A 614 -14.05 -13.52 4.41
C TRP A 614 -13.09 -12.76 3.51
N GLU A 615 -13.42 -12.70 2.23
CA GLU A 615 -12.75 -11.83 1.27
C GLU A 615 -13.80 -11.13 0.41
N PRO A 616 -13.53 -9.91 -0.07
CA PRO A 616 -14.46 -9.17 -0.88
C PRO A 616 -14.72 -9.92 -2.20
N PRO A 617 -15.99 -10.12 -2.60
CA PRO A 617 -16.34 -10.78 -3.85
C PRO A 617 -15.72 -10.09 -5.07
N GLY A 618 -15.24 -10.87 -6.04
CA GLY A 618 -14.70 -10.34 -7.30
C GLY A 618 -15.71 -9.52 -8.11
N SER A 619 -17.01 -9.79 -7.94
CA SER A 619 -18.11 -9.06 -8.59
C SER A 619 -18.20 -7.58 -8.20
N TRP A 620 -17.55 -7.17 -7.10
CA TRP A 620 -17.46 -5.76 -6.70
C TRP A 620 -16.63 -4.91 -7.67
N LEU A 621 -15.74 -5.52 -8.45
CA LEU A 621 -14.93 -4.82 -9.46
C LEU A 621 -15.59 -4.90 -10.85
N PRO A 622 -15.39 -3.88 -11.71
CA PRO A 622 -15.82 -3.94 -13.10
C PRO A 622 -14.95 -4.91 -13.93
N GLU A 623 -15.51 -5.52 -14.97
CA GLU A 623 -14.72 -6.22 -16.00
C GLU A 623 -13.74 -5.23 -16.67
N PRO A 624 -12.46 -5.58 -16.95
CA PRO A 624 -11.77 -6.87 -16.80
C PRO A 624 -10.95 -7.00 -15.50
N LEU A 625 -11.21 -6.16 -14.50
CA LEU A 625 -10.45 -6.12 -13.24
C LEU A 625 -10.92 -7.18 -12.22
N ARG A 626 -11.89 -8.00 -12.57
CA ARG A 626 -12.39 -9.05 -11.68
C ARG A 626 -11.32 -10.12 -11.50
N PRO A 627 -11.15 -10.64 -10.27
CA PRO A 627 -10.37 -11.85 -10.08
C PRO A 627 -11.06 -12.99 -10.84
N ASP A 628 -10.30 -13.69 -11.68
CA ASP A 628 -10.71 -14.98 -12.22
C ASP A 628 -11.08 -15.90 -11.03
N ALA A 629 -12.04 -16.82 -11.24
CA ALA A 629 -12.30 -17.86 -10.26
C ALA A 629 -10.96 -18.52 -9.84
N PRO A 630 -10.83 -19.02 -8.59
CA PRO A 630 -9.60 -19.66 -8.12
C PRO A 630 -9.19 -20.90 -8.94
N ASP A 631 -9.99 -21.30 -9.94
CA ASP A 631 -9.59 -22.12 -11.09
C ASP A 631 -8.59 -21.38 -12.00
N THR A 632 -7.50 -20.91 -11.38
CA THR A 632 -6.26 -20.61 -12.07
C THR A 632 -5.92 -21.82 -12.92
N GLY A 633 -5.51 -21.68 -14.19
CA GLY A 633 -5.10 -22.78 -15.09
C GLY A 633 -3.87 -23.60 -14.63
N ILE A 634 -3.73 -23.82 -13.32
CA ILE A 634 -2.86 -24.72 -12.60
C ILE A 634 -3.51 -26.11 -12.69
N CYS A 635 -2.95 -26.98 -13.52
CA CYS A 635 -3.42 -28.35 -13.62
C CYS A 635 -3.07 -29.11 -12.32
N LEU A 636 -4.09 -29.47 -11.52
CA LEU A 636 -3.93 -30.20 -10.26
C LEU A 636 -3.87 -31.73 -10.48
N GLU A 637 -4.21 -32.22 -11.67
CA GLU A 637 -4.19 -33.66 -12.00
C GLU A 637 -2.79 -34.32 -11.80
N PRO A 638 -1.66 -33.73 -12.23
CA PRO A 638 -0.32 -34.31 -12.02
C PRO A 638 0.10 -34.32 -10.55
N LEU A 639 -0.50 -33.47 -9.73
CA LEU A 639 -0.14 -33.29 -8.34
C LEU A 639 -0.67 -34.44 -7.48
N ALA A 640 -1.88 -34.95 -7.76
CA ALA A 640 -2.46 -36.11 -7.10
C ALA A 640 -1.56 -37.36 -7.23
N ALA A 641 -0.94 -37.57 -8.41
CA ALA A 641 -0.04 -38.70 -8.67
C ALA A 641 1.28 -38.61 -7.89
N LEU A 642 1.76 -37.40 -7.56
CA LEU A 642 2.99 -37.20 -6.80
C LEU A 642 2.78 -37.30 -5.29
N MET A 643 1.56 -37.15 -4.78
CA MET A 643 1.30 -37.09 -3.34
C MET A 643 1.76 -38.28 -2.50
N PRO A 644 1.72 -39.53 -2.98
CA PRO A 644 2.27 -40.67 -2.25
C PRO A 644 3.74 -40.51 -1.87
N SER A 645 4.51 -39.74 -2.65
CA SER A 645 5.94 -39.49 -2.43
C SER A 645 6.23 -38.29 -1.51
N ARG A 646 5.21 -37.54 -1.09
CA ARG A 646 5.35 -36.28 -0.31
C ARG A 646 6.39 -35.34 -0.92
N PRO A 647 6.15 -34.85 -2.15
CA PRO A 647 7.09 -33.98 -2.84
C PRO A 647 7.26 -32.67 -2.07
N SER A 648 8.43 -32.06 -2.15
CA SER A 648 8.62 -30.69 -1.66
C SER A 648 7.67 -29.73 -2.38
N LEU A 649 7.30 -28.61 -1.74
CA LEU A 649 6.44 -27.58 -2.35
C LEU A 649 6.96 -27.13 -3.72
N SER A 650 8.29 -27.04 -3.89
CA SER A 650 8.91 -26.72 -5.18
C SER A 650 8.68 -27.79 -6.25
N ARG A 651 8.77 -29.08 -5.89
CA ARG A 651 8.50 -30.18 -6.82
C ARG A 651 7.01 -30.29 -7.15
N ALA A 652 6.14 -30.05 -6.17
CA ALA A 652 4.70 -29.98 -6.37
C ALA A 652 4.31 -28.82 -7.30
N ALA A 653 4.89 -27.63 -7.09
CA ALA A 653 4.66 -26.46 -7.94
C ALA A 653 5.17 -26.66 -9.36
N ALA A 654 6.38 -27.23 -9.54
CA ALA A 654 6.92 -27.55 -10.85
C ALA A 654 6.02 -28.54 -11.62
N ALA A 655 5.50 -29.56 -10.95
CA ALA A 655 4.59 -30.53 -11.56
C ALA A 655 3.23 -29.92 -11.94
N ALA A 656 2.75 -28.94 -11.17
CA ALA A 656 1.53 -28.18 -11.45
C ALA A 656 1.76 -26.99 -12.39
N GLY A 657 2.98 -26.83 -12.96
CA GLY A 657 3.31 -25.75 -13.89
C GLY A 657 3.27 -24.34 -13.28
N THR A 658 3.50 -24.21 -11.97
CA THR A 658 3.33 -22.96 -11.21
C THR A 658 4.51 -22.69 -10.27
N THR A 659 4.47 -21.58 -9.54
CA THR A 659 5.48 -21.25 -8.53
C THR A 659 5.08 -21.77 -7.13
N PRO A 660 6.04 -22.05 -6.23
CA PRO A 660 5.75 -22.48 -4.86
C PRO A 660 4.78 -21.53 -4.12
N ASP A 661 4.92 -20.23 -4.36
CA ASP A 661 4.11 -19.18 -3.74
C ASP A 661 2.68 -19.16 -4.27
N ARG A 662 2.49 -19.35 -5.58
CA ARG A 662 1.15 -19.46 -6.18
C ARG A 662 0.44 -20.73 -5.72
N LEU A 663 1.14 -21.88 -5.71
CA LEU A 663 0.58 -23.14 -5.22
C LEU A 663 0.18 -23.04 -3.74
N ARG A 664 1.01 -22.39 -2.93
CA ARG A 664 0.69 -22.13 -1.52
C ARG A 664 -0.57 -21.28 -1.38
N LEU A 665 -0.66 -20.17 -2.08
CA LEU A 665 -1.86 -19.30 -2.01
C LEU A 665 -3.12 -20.02 -2.48
N LEU A 666 -3.01 -20.91 -3.47
CA LEU A 666 -4.12 -21.74 -3.93
C LEU A 666 -4.64 -22.66 -2.82
N TYR A 667 -3.75 -23.35 -2.08
CA TYR A 667 -4.16 -24.15 -0.92
C TYR A 667 -4.72 -23.30 0.23
N GLU A 668 -4.23 -22.07 0.40
CA GLU A 668 -4.79 -21.13 1.38
C GLU A 668 -6.19 -20.64 0.99
N ALA A 669 -6.47 -20.47 -0.31
CA ALA A 669 -7.75 -20.01 -0.84
C ALA A 669 -8.78 -21.15 -0.94
N CYS A 670 -8.33 -22.34 -1.32
CA CYS A 670 -9.17 -23.52 -1.55
C CYS A 670 -8.59 -24.73 -0.80
N PRO A 671 -8.87 -24.88 0.50
CA PRO A 671 -8.36 -26.01 1.28
C PRO A 671 -8.80 -27.38 0.76
N ASP A 672 -9.98 -27.46 0.14
CA ASP A 672 -10.56 -28.71 -0.39
C ASP A 672 -9.85 -29.21 -1.67
N THR A 673 -9.09 -28.35 -2.35
CA THR A 673 -8.28 -28.76 -3.51
C THR A 673 -6.95 -29.38 -3.09
N ALA A 674 -6.62 -29.35 -1.79
CA ALA A 674 -5.45 -30.05 -1.27
C ALA A 674 -5.70 -31.56 -1.28
N PRO A 675 -4.87 -32.35 -2.00
CA PRO A 675 -5.04 -33.80 -2.04
C PRO A 675 -4.80 -34.42 -0.66
N ALA A 676 -5.66 -35.39 -0.30
CA ALA A 676 -5.53 -36.11 0.97
C ALA A 676 -4.15 -36.76 1.10
N ALA A 677 -3.43 -36.46 2.18
CA ALA A 677 -2.16 -37.11 2.45
C ALA A 677 -2.40 -38.62 2.67
N PRO A 678 -1.65 -39.51 2.01
CA PRO A 678 -1.78 -40.93 2.27
C PRO A 678 -1.43 -41.23 3.74
N PRO A 679 -2.09 -42.22 4.37
CA PRO A 679 -1.75 -42.66 5.71
C PRO A 679 -0.26 -42.99 5.75
N ILE A 680 0.41 -42.55 6.81
CA ILE A 680 1.85 -42.83 6.99
C ILE A 680 2.01 -44.35 7.09
N THR A 681 2.45 -45.00 6.03
CA THR A 681 3.09 -46.31 6.16
C THR A 681 4.41 -46.05 6.85
N PRO A 682 4.67 -46.58 8.06
CA PRO A 682 5.86 -46.26 8.82
C PRO A 682 7.10 -46.73 8.05
N THR A 683 7.73 -45.83 7.30
CA THR A 683 9.02 -46.10 6.67
C THR A 683 10.05 -46.19 7.79
N ARG A 684 10.47 -47.43 8.02
CA ARG A 684 11.45 -47.89 9.00
C ARG A 684 12.75 -47.07 8.92
N ARG A 685 12.88 -46.02 9.73
CA ARG A 685 14.18 -45.44 10.09
C ARG A 685 14.27 -45.19 11.60
N ALA A 686 15.09 -46.04 12.22
CA ALA A 686 15.82 -45.92 13.49
C ALA A 686 15.13 -45.21 14.67
N GLY A 687 14.57 -46.01 15.59
CA GLY A 687 14.34 -45.60 16.97
C GLY A 687 12.89 -45.75 17.46
N GLY A 688 12.47 -47.00 17.71
CA GLY A 688 11.37 -47.34 18.61
C GLY A 688 9.98 -46.82 18.23
N ASN A 689 9.29 -47.53 17.33
CA ASN A 689 7.83 -47.42 17.26
C ASN A 689 7.22 -47.88 18.61
N PRO A 690 6.26 -47.16 19.20
CA PRO A 690 5.40 -47.71 20.23
C PRO A 690 4.55 -48.81 19.59
N ILE A 691 4.68 -50.03 20.08
CA ILE A 691 3.77 -51.12 19.72
C ILE A 691 2.42 -50.78 20.40
N PRO A 692 1.28 -50.86 19.69
CA PRO A 692 -0.03 -50.67 20.31
C PRO A 692 -0.23 -51.62 21.49
N ARG A 693 -0.90 -51.17 22.57
CA ARG A 693 -1.24 -52.01 23.75
C ARG A 693 -2.23 -53.12 23.36
N ARG A 694 -1.74 -54.20 22.76
CA ARG A 694 -2.51 -55.40 22.42
C ARG A 694 -1.65 -56.64 22.67
N GLY A 695 -2.24 -57.69 23.21
CA GLY A 695 -1.56 -58.97 23.48
C GLY A 695 -0.62 -58.91 24.69
N LEU A 696 0.59 -59.47 24.55
CA LEU A 696 1.60 -59.63 25.61
C LEU A 696 2.14 -58.30 26.20
N LEU A 697 1.76 -57.16 25.61
CA LEU A 697 2.07 -55.81 26.09
C LEU A 697 0.89 -55.12 26.83
N ASP A 698 -0.20 -55.85 27.07
CA ASP A 698 -1.27 -55.39 27.97
C ASP A 698 -0.79 -55.35 29.43
N PRO A 699 -1.18 -54.38 30.27
CA PRO A 699 -0.70 -54.29 31.65
C PRO A 699 -0.93 -55.55 32.50
N LYS A 700 -2.02 -56.29 32.25
CA LYS A 700 -2.30 -57.54 32.97
C LYS A 700 -1.32 -58.64 32.54
N GLU A 701 -1.01 -58.71 31.25
CA GLU A 701 -0.14 -59.75 30.71
C GLU A 701 1.35 -59.44 30.90
N LEU A 702 1.74 -58.17 30.88
CA LEU A 702 3.07 -57.72 31.33
C LEU A 702 3.30 -58.04 32.81
N ARG A 703 2.27 -57.88 33.65
CA ARG A 703 2.35 -58.26 35.08
C ARG A 703 2.52 -59.78 35.22
N ARG A 704 1.72 -60.57 34.51
CA ARG A 704 1.85 -62.03 34.48
C ARG A 704 3.24 -62.47 34.04
N LEU A 705 3.74 -61.98 32.92
CA LEU A 705 5.05 -62.37 32.39
C LEU A 705 6.22 -61.93 33.31
N TYR A 706 6.14 -60.76 33.91
CA TYR A 706 7.23 -60.15 34.68
C TYR A 706 7.24 -60.51 36.17
N ILE A 707 6.06 -60.63 36.79
CA ILE A 707 5.90 -60.94 38.22
C ILE A 707 5.60 -62.42 38.41
N ASP A 708 4.57 -62.94 37.74
CA ASP A 708 4.06 -64.28 38.01
C ASP A 708 4.95 -65.36 37.36
N GLU A 709 5.37 -65.16 36.12
CA GLU A 709 6.26 -66.07 35.37
C GLU A 709 7.76 -65.71 35.53
N GLN A 710 8.09 -64.69 36.32
CA GLN A 710 9.47 -64.29 36.67
C GLN A 710 10.41 -64.03 35.46
N ARG A 711 9.87 -63.74 34.26
CA ARG A 711 10.70 -63.52 33.06
C ARG A 711 11.42 -62.18 33.14
N SER A 712 12.67 -62.18 32.68
CA SER A 712 13.48 -60.97 32.64
C SER A 712 13.03 -60.01 31.52
N THR A 713 13.32 -58.72 31.66
CA THR A 713 13.05 -57.68 30.65
C THR A 713 13.55 -58.07 29.24
N PRO A 714 14.74 -58.68 29.08
CA PRO A 714 15.19 -59.19 27.78
C PRO A 714 14.40 -60.38 27.24
N GLN A 715 13.94 -61.30 28.08
CA GLN A 715 13.13 -62.45 27.65
C GLN A 715 11.73 -62.03 27.22
N ILE A 716 11.12 -61.08 27.95
CA ILE A 716 9.84 -60.47 27.54
C ILE A 716 10.02 -59.71 26.22
N ALA A 717 11.13 -58.99 26.07
CA ALA A 717 11.43 -58.26 24.85
C ALA A 717 11.60 -59.20 23.64
N ALA A 718 12.23 -60.36 23.82
CA ALA A 718 12.36 -61.40 22.80
C ALA A 718 11.00 -62.04 22.43
N LEU A 719 10.14 -62.31 23.42
CA LEU A 719 8.77 -62.83 23.20
C LEU A 719 7.88 -61.88 22.40
N VAL A 720 8.05 -60.57 22.60
CA VAL A 720 7.24 -59.52 21.96
C VAL A 720 7.86 -59.04 20.64
N GLY A 721 9.14 -59.31 20.39
CA GLY A 721 9.87 -58.80 19.24
C GLY A 721 10.24 -57.31 19.37
N CYS A 722 10.48 -56.83 20.59
CA CYS A 722 10.90 -55.45 20.86
C CYS A 722 12.24 -55.38 21.61
N THR A 723 12.74 -54.18 21.89
CA THR A 723 13.99 -54.03 22.66
C THR A 723 13.72 -54.05 24.17
N PRO A 724 14.69 -54.50 25.00
CA PRO A 724 14.53 -54.52 26.47
C PRO A 724 14.23 -53.15 27.08
N SER A 725 14.70 -52.08 26.44
CA SER A 725 14.44 -50.68 26.81
C SER A 725 12.97 -50.30 26.67
N VAL A 726 12.29 -50.84 25.66
CA VAL A 726 10.84 -50.61 25.42
C VAL A 726 10.01 -51.30 26.50
N ILE A 727 10.35 -52.55 26.87
CA ILE A 727 9.71 -53.24 28.00
C ILE A 727 9.97 -52.50 29.32
N GLY A 728 11.21 -52.03 29.55
CA GLY A 728 11.52 -51.24 30.76
C GLY A 728 10.70 -49.96 30.88
N ARG A 729 10.42 -49.27 29.76
CA ARG A 729 9.51 -48.13 29.72
C ARG A 729 8.05 -48.54 30.03
N TYR A 730 7.57 -49.63 29.43
CA TYR A 730 6.20 -50.10 29.67
C TYR A 730 5.97 -50.65 31.08
N LEU A 731 6.96 -51.29 31.69
CA LEU A 731 6.90 -51.68 33.11
C LEU A 731 6.80 -50.45 34.02
N LYS A 732 7.54 -49.37 33.71
CA LYS A 732 7.48 -48.11 34.46
C LYS A 732 6.13 -47.40 34.29
N GLU A 733 5.60 -47.35 33.08
CA GLU A 733 4.26 -46.79 32.78
C GLU A 733 3.12 -47.62 33.40
N ALA A 734 3.32 -48.93 33.58
CA ALA A 734 2.37 -49.82 34.27
C ALA A 734 2.56 -49.86 35.80
N GLY A 735 3.50 -49.08 36.36
CA GLY A 735 3.75 -49.02 37.80
C GLY A 735 4.43 -50.27 38.39
N LEU A 736 5.10 -51.09 37.58
CA LEU A 736 5.76 -52.33 38.01
C LEU A 736 7.25 -52.08 38.34
N PRO A 737 7.77 -52.57 39.49
CA PRO A 737 9.13 -52.29 39.95
C PRO A 737 10.19 -53.07 39.16
N ILE A 738 11.20 -52.38 38.61
CA ILE A 738 12.26 -53.02 37.79
C ILE A 738 13.30 -53.73 38.69
N ARG A 739 13.46 -55.05 38.52
CA ARG A 739 14.48 -55.88 39.21
C ARG A 739 15.90 -55.43 38.86
N ARG A 740 16.74 -55.18 39.87
CA ARG A 740 18.18 -54.91 39.71
C ARG A 740 18.95 -56.23 39.71
N ARG A 741 19.84 -56.41 38.72
CA ARG A 741 20.74 -57.58 38.62
C ARG A 741 22.11 -57.18 39.18
N THR A 742 22.58 -57.82 40.25
CA THR A 742 23.94 -57.71 40.78
C THR A 742 24.57 -59.09 40.73
N GLN A 743 25.46 -59.32 39.77
CA GLN A 743 26.34 -60.48 39.76
C GLN A 743 27.78 -59.95 39.92
N PRO A 744 28.60 -60.46 40.86
CA PRO A 744 29.97 -59.98 41.06
C PRO A 744 30.86 -60.31 39.85
N LEU A 745 31.74 -59.38 39.47
CA LEU A 745 32.74 -59.59 38.42
C LEU A 745 33.96 -60.34 38.97
N THR A 746 34.52 -61.23 38.17
CA THR A 746 35.78 -61.95 38.42
C THR A 746 36.78 -61.62 37.31
N ALA A 747 38.05 -61.43 37.67
CA ALA A 747 39.14 -61.26 36.72
C ALA A 747 39.50 -62.59 36.03
N ALA A 748 40.33 -62.53 34.98
CA ALA A 748 40.71 -63.69 34.16
C ALA A 748 41.43 -64.80 34.95
N ASP A 749 41.97 -64.49 36.13
CA ASP A 749 42.60 -65.39 37.10
C ASP A 749 41.63 -65.97 38.15
N GLY A 750 40.34 -65.64 38.06
CA GLY A 750 39.30 -66.09 39.00
C GLY A 750 39.12 -65.20 40.24
N THR A 751 39.89 -64.12 40.37
CA THR A 751 39.82 -63.23 41.55
C THR A 751 38.61 -62.32 41.49
N LEU A 752 37.86 -62.21 42.59
CA LEU A 752 36.72 -61.28 42.70
C LEU A 752 37.20 -59.82 42.63
N VAL A 753 36.59 -59.04 41.73
CA VAL A 753 36.90 -57.61 41.54
C VAL A 753 36.33 -56.81 42.71
N THR A 754 37.09 -56.78 43.80
CA THR A 754 36.81 -55.99 45.00
C THR A 754 37.27 -54.53 44.82
N PRO A 755 36.75 -53.58 45.61
CA PRO A 755 37.23 -52.19 45.61
C PRO A 755 38.75 -52.07 45.82
N ALA A 756 39.31 -52.94 46.66
CA ALA A 756 40.75 -53.00 46.92
C ALA A 756 41.53 -53.41 45.65
N TRP A 757 41.10 -54.49 44.98
CA TRP A 757 41.70 -54.94 43.72
C TRP A 757 41.67 -53.84 42.66
N LEU A 758 40.51 -53.18 42.48
CA LEU A 758 40.36 -52.14 41.47
C LEU A 758 41.22 -50.90 41.78
N LYS A 759 41.41 -50.56 43.06
CA LYS A 759 42.30 -49.46 43.48
C LYS A 759 43.75 -49.80 43.17
N THR A 760 44.20 -51.02 43.48
CA THR A 760 45.58 -51.46 43.23
C THR A 760 45.88 -51.59 41.73
N ALA A 761 44.95 -52.14 40.94
CA ALA A 761 45.09 -52.19 39.48
C ALA A 761 45.13 -50.79 38.84
N TYR A 762 44.29 -49.85 39.30
CA TYR A 762 44.14 -48.52 38.70
C TYR A 762 45.11 -47.46 39.22
N HIS A 763 45.57 -47.50 40.48
CA HIS A 763 46.53 -46.54 41.04
C HIS A 763 47.93 -47.13 41.13
N ASP A 764 48.09 -48.26 41.82
CA ASP A 764 49.41 -48.78 42.19
C ASP A 764 50.13 -49.41 40.98
N HIS A 765 49.41 -50.16 40.14
CA HIS A 765 49.92 -50.74 38.89
C HIS A 765 49.81 -49.80 37.68
N GLY A 766 49.19 -48.63 37.84
CA GLY A 766 49.13 -47.61 36.80
C GLY A 766 48.29 -47.94 35.55
N ARG A 767 47.55 -49.06 35.52
CA ARG A 767 46.76 -49.52 34.34
C ARG A 767 45.60 -48.58 34.02
N THR A 768 45.29 -48.38 32.74
CA THR A 768 44.19 -47.49 32.32
C THR A 768 42.83 -48.17 32.49
N THR A 769 41.75 -47.38 32.50
CA THR A 769 40.39 -47.96 32.55
C THR A 769 40.05 -48.79 31.31
N ILE A 770 40.79 -48.60 30.20
CA ILE A 770 40.66 -49.41 28.98
C ILE A 770 41.35 -50.75 29.21
N ASP A 771 42.60 -50.77 29.68
CA ASP A 771 43.35 -52.03 29.90
C ASP A 771 42.69 -52.94 30.95
N ILE A 772 42.03 -52.35 31.95
CA ILE A 772 41.26 -53.09 32.97
C ILE A 772 39.94 -53.60 32.36
N ALA A 773 39.32 -52.83 31.47
CA ALA A 773 38.07 -53.21 30.81
C ALA A 773 38.28 -54.36 29.81
N ASP A 774 39.39 -54.32 29.07
CA ASP A 774 39.77 -55.35 28.11
C ASP A 774 40.14 -56.68 28.81
N GLU A 775 40.80 -56.63 29.97
CA GLU A 775 41.11 -57.83 30.78
C GLU A 775 39.86 -58.45 31.42
N LEU A 776 38.91 -57.61 31.83
CA LEU A 776 37.66 -58.06 32.46
C LEU A 776 36.55 -58.35 31.44
N ASP A 777 36.86 -58.32 30.14
CA ASP A 777 35.93 -58.44 29.00
C ASP A 777 34.63 -57.64 29.23
N CYS A 778 34.79 -56.37 29.60
CA CYS A 778 33.67 -55.48 29.89
C CYS A 778 33.85 -54.11 29.26
N HIS A 779 32.76 -53.33 29.19
CA HIS A 779 32.82 -52.02 28.55
C HIS A 779 33.52 -51.00 29.47
N ASN A 780 34.49 -50.22 28.96
CA ASN A 780 35.25 -49.20 29.72
C ASN A 780 34.37 -48.24 30.58
N ALA A 781 33.21 -47.83 30.06
CA ALA A 781 32.27 -47.00 30.80
C ALA A 781 31.78 -47.65 32.12
N TYR A 782 31.76 -48.99 32.19
CA TYR A 782 31.39 -49.74 33.37
C TYR A 782 32.48 -49.71 34.44
N ILE A 783 33.76 -49.84 34.07
CA ILE A 783 34.90 -49.66 34.99
C ILE A 783 34.97 -48.23 35.53
N SER A 784 34.73 -47.24 34.67
CA SER A 784 34.61 -45.84 35.07
C SER A 784 33.49 -45.60 36.09
N HIS A 785 32.37 -46.33 35.95
CA HIS A 785 31.27 -46.29 36.91
C HIS A 785 31.63 -46.99 38.23
N LEU A 786 32.37 -48.12 38.19
CA LEU A 786 32.83 -48.82 39.40
C LEU A 786 33.85 -48.00 40.21
N LEU A 787 34.78 -47.29 39.56
CA LEU A 787 35.70 -46.37 40.22
C LEU A 787 34.96 -45.26 40.99
N LYS A 788 33.93 -44.66 40.37
CA LYS A 788 33.07 -43.67 41.02
C LYS A 788 32.26 -44.27 42.17
N ARG A 789 31.68 -45.45 41.98
CA ARG A 789 30.86 -46.14 42.98
C ARG A 789 31.67 -46.52 44.21
N TYR A 790 32.93 -46.91 44.03
CA TYR A 790 33.83 -47.30 45.12
C TYR A 790 34.68 -46.15 45.67
N GLY A 791 34.47 -44.92 45.21
CA GLY A 791 35.17 -43.74 45.73
C GLY A 791 36.68 -43.76 45.46
N ILE A 792 37.14 -44.45 44.43
CA ILE A 792 38.56 -44.47 44.05
C ILE A 792 38.84 -43.19 43.26
N PRO A 793 39.68 -42.27 43.76
CA PRO A 793 39.88 -40.97 43.13
C PRO A 793 40.48 -41.14 41.74
N ALA A 794 39.92 -40.45 40.75
CA ALA A 794 40.48 -40.45 39.40
C ALA A 794 41.89 -39.83 39.43
N ARG A 795 42.85 -40.44 38.72
CA ARG A 795 44.16 -39.81 38.52
C ARG A 795 43.94 -38.45 37.82
N PRO A 796 44.63 -37.37 38.24
CA PRO A 796 44.35 -36.01 37.77
C PRO A 796 44.44 -35.92 36.24
N LEU A 797 43.31 -35.61 35.61
CA LEU A 797 43.15 -35.45 34.16
C LEU A 797 43.66 -34.07 33.73
N PHE A 798 44.98 -33.84 33.68
CA PHE A 798 45.57 -32.78 32.85
C PHE A 798 47.06 -33.06 32.59
N LYS A 799 47.34 -33.96 31.64
CA LYS A 799 48.45 -33.77 30.71
C LYS A 799 47.89 -34.02 29.31
N PRO A 800 48.00 -33.07 28.35
CA PRO A 800 47.73 -33.40 26.96
C PRO A 800 48.62 -34.58 26.57
N ALA A 801 48.10 -35.48 25.73
CA ALA A 801 48.93 -36.52 25.13
C ALA A 801 50.23 -35.87 24.61
N PRO A 802 51.42 -36.46 24.85
CA PRO A 802 52.67 -35.85 24.45
C PRO A 802 52.59 -35.49 22.97
N SER A 803 52.86 -34.23 22.64
CA SER A 803 52.82 -33.74 21.26
C SER A 803 53.65 -34.70 20.40
N PRO A 804 53.18 -35.08 19.20
CA PRO A 804 53.97 -35.89 18.28
C PRO A 804 55.36 -35.29 18.00
N PHE A 805 55.51 -33.96 18.10
CA PHE A 805 56.78 -33.27 17.96
C PHE A 805 57.78 -33.52 19.10
N ALA A 806 57.31 -33.93 20.29
CA ALA A 806 58.19 -34.26 21.42
C ALA A 806 59.09 -35.49 21.12
N ARG A 807 58.70 -36.34 20.16
CA ARG A 807 59.47 -37.51 19.72
C ARG A 807 60.57 -37.19 18.72
N LEU A 808 60.61 -35.96 18.20
CA LEU A 808 61.57 -35.54 17.18
C LEU A 808 62.91 -35.07 17.76
N GLY A 809 62.97 -34.79 19.07
CA GLY A 809 64.20 -34.33 19.74
C GLY A 809 64.71 -32.96 19.28
N VAL A 810 63.84 -32.14 18.67
CA VAL A 810 64.18 -30.81 18.13
C VAL A 810 63.72 -29.74 19.11
N ASP A 811 64.58 -28.74 19.37
CA ASP A 811 64.21 -27.57 20.14
C ASP A 811 63.21 -26.69 19.37
N LEU A 812 61.97 -26.68 19.87
CA LEU A 812 60.87 -25.89 19.31
C LEU A 812 60.96 -24.43 19.76
N SER A 813 60.58 -23.50 18.88
CA SER A 813 60.42 -22.09 19.23
C SER A 813 59.33 -21.89 20.29
N PRO A 814 59.33 -20.77 21.05
CA PRO A 814 58.32 -20.51 22.08
C PRO A 814 56.89 -20.55 21.52
N ALA A 815 56.67 -20.02 20.31
CA ALA A 815 55.37 -20.05 19.65
C ALA A 815 54.96 -21.46 19.22
N MET A 816 55.89 -22.26 18.67
CA MET A 816 55.61 -23.64 18.28
C MET A 816 55.38 -24.56 19.48
N LYS A 817 56.08 -24.32 20.61
CA LYS A 817 55.84 -24.99 21.89
C LYS A 817 54.41 -24.76 22.40
N ALA A 818 53.91 -23.53 22.32
CA ALA A 818 52.55 -23.20 22.73
C ALA A 818 51.50 -23.91 21.85
N VAL A 819 51.70 -23.90 20.53
CA VAL A 819 50.78 -24.56 19.58
C VAL A 819 50.79 -26.08 19.74
N ALA A 820 51.96 -26.69 19.98
CA ALA A 820 52.13 -28.14 20.18
C ALA A 820 51.37 -28.68 21.42
N GLN A 821 51.02 -27.82 22.38
CA GLN A 821 50.24 -28.20 23.57
C GLN A 821 48.73 -28.20 23.32
N THR A 822 48.27 -27.66 22.19
CA THR A 822 46.84 -27.59 21.84
C THR A 822 46.32 -28.86 21.17
N ARG A 823 45.01 -29.14 21.25
CA ARG A 823 44.41 -30.32 20.58
C ARG A 823 44.40 -30.14 19.06
N ASN A 824 44.66 -31.23 18.33
CA ASN A 824 44.62 -31.31 16.86
C ASN A 824 45.57 -30.35 16.12
N HIS A 825 46.65 -29.88 16.77
CA HIS A 825 47.60 -28.92 16.20
C HIS A 825 48.24 -29.39 14.89
N VAL A 826 48.59 -30.68 14.77
CA VAL A 826 49.21 -31.25 13.54
C VAL A 826 48.31 -31.10 12.31
N ALA A 827 47.01 -31.37 12.44
CA ALA A 827 46.07 -31.24 11.32
C ALA A 827 45.92 -29.77 10.88
N ARG A 828 45.82 -28.84 11.85
CA ARG A 828 45.70 -27.41 11.56
C ARG A 828 46.96 -26.84 10.90
N LEU A 829 48.14 -27.25 11.35
CA LEU A 829 49.41 -26.81 10.75
C LEU A 829 49.54 -27.29 9.30
N ARG A 830 49.11 -28.52 8.98
CA ARG A 830 49.10 -29.04 7.60
C ARG A 830 48.19 -28.23 6.66
N ASP A 831 47.03 -27.79 7.16
CA ASP A 831 46.10 -26.97 6.37
C ASP A 831 46.65 -25.54 6.18
N ILE A 832 47.21 -24.94 7.24
CA ILE A 832 47.65 -23.53 7.23
C ILE A 832 48.92 -23.31 6.38
N ILE A 833 49.85 -24.26 6.33
CA ILE A 833 51.07 -24.18 5.48
C ILE A 833 50.71 -24.08 3.99
N ARG A 834 49.52 -24.54 3.59
CA ARG A 834 49.07 -24.56 2.18
C ARG A 834 48.31 -23.29 1.76
N LEU A 835 48.10 -22.34 2.67
CA LEU A 835 47.35 -21.11 2.40
C LEU A 835 48.14 -20.00 1.69
N PRO A 836 49.45 -19.80 1.93
CA PRO A 836 50.25 -18.78 1.25
C PRO A 836 50.22 -18.91 -0.28
N GLY A 837 50.00 -17.80 -0.99
CA GLY A 837 50.00 -17.74 -2.46
C GLY A 837 48.62 -17.66 -3.11
N HIS A 838 47.54 -17.76 -2.33
CA HIS A 838 46.17 -17.56 -2.81
C HIS A 838 45.68 -16.10 -2.60
N GLU A 839 44.87 -15.60 -3.53
CA GLU A 839 44.41 -14.19 -3.50
C GLU A 839 43.49 -13.89 -2.30
N HIS A 840 42.68 -14.84 -1.87
CA HIS A 840 41.84 -14.73 -0.68
C HIS A 840 41.38 -16.11 -0.20
N ILE A 841 40.86 -16.20 1.03
CA ILE A 841 40.43 -17.48 1.67
C ILE A 841 39.48 -18.29 0.78
N ALA A 842 38.56 -17.65 0.06
CA ALA A 842 37.62 -18.36 -0.81
C ALA A 842 38.31 -19.09 -1.99
N ALA A 843 39.41 -18.55 -2.53
CA ALA A 843 40.18 -19.17 -3.60
C ALA A 843 41.00 -20.35 -3.06
N ALA A 844 41.61 -20.19 -1.88
CA ALA A 844 42.31 -21.27 -1.18
C ALA A 844 41.37 -22.44 -0.84
N VAL A 845 40.15 -22.13 -0.39
CA VAL A 845 39.09 -23.13 -0.11
C VAL A 845 38.74 -23.96 -1.34
N GLN A 846 38.52 -23.29 -2.49
CA GLN A 846 38.16 -23.98 -3.73
C GLN A 846 39.29 -24.88 -4.23
N HIS A 847 40.54 -24.49 -4.01
CA HIS A 847 41.71 -25.26 -4.40
C HIS A 847 42.03 -26.43 -3.44
N LEU A 848 41.81 -26.24 -2.13
CA LEU A 848 42.17 -27.23 -1.08
C LEU A 848 41.00 -28.16 -0.69
N GLY A 849 39.78 -27.89 -1.12
CA GLY A 849 38.60 -28.73 -0.83
C GLY A 849 38.13 -28.67 0.63
N LEU A 850 38.42 -27.58 1.35
CA LEU A 850 38.10 -27.40 2.77
C LEU A 850 36.98 -26.36 2.96
N ALA A 851 36.17 -26.48 4.03
CA ALA A 851 35.11 -25.50 4.29
C ALA A 851 35.69 -24.12 4.73
N PRO A 852 35.18 -22.97 4.23
CA PRO A 852 35.74 -21.64 4.54
C PRO A 852 35.75 -21.28 6.03
N SER A 853 34.71 -21.69 6.76
CA SER A 853 34.59 -21.50 8.20
C SER A 853 35.63 -22.29 8.99
N SER A 854 36.05 -23.46 8.49
CA SER A 854 37.08 -24.28 9.11
C SER A 854 38.46 -23.61 9.01
N ILE A 855 38.86 -23.13 7.84
CA ILE A 855 40.17 -22.46 7.66
C ILE A 855 40.26 -21.19 8.51
N ARG A 856 39.21 -20.36 8.51
CA ARG A 856 39.19 -19.12 9.31
C ARG A 856 39.30 -19.43 10.81
N TYR A 857 38.53 -20.42 11.29
CA TYR A 857 38.61 -20.87 12.68
C TYR A 857 40.00 -21.41 13.02
N GLN A 858 40.59 -22.26 12.18
CA GLN A 858 41.92 -22.82 12.42
C GLN A 858 42.99 -21.73 12.49
N LEU A 859 42.95 -20.76 11.57
CA LEU A 859 43.89 -19.64 11.52
C LEU A 859 43.76 -18.74 12.76
N ASP A 860 42.53 -18.37 13.13
CA ASP A 860 42.27 -17.58 14.33
C ASP A 860 42.71 -18.31 15.62
N GLN A 861 42.58 -19.64 15.69
CA GLN A 861 43.04 -20.41 16.85
C GLN A 861 44.56 -20.45 16.95
N ILE A 862 45.29 -20.61 15.84
CA ILE A 862 46.75 -20.60 15.88
C ILE A 862 47.25 -19.19 16.20
N GLU A 863 46.74 -18.15 15.54
CA GLU A 863 47.16 -16.76 15.77
C GLU A 863 46.84 -16.29 17.20
N LYS A 864 45.71 -16.74 17.78
CA LYS A 864 45.40 -16.50 19.20
C LYS A 864 46.36 -17.22 20.15
N THR A 865 46.89 -18.38 19.75
CA THR A 865 47.83 -19.17 20.55
C THR A 865 49.26 -18.64 20.44
N THR A 866 49.67 -18.21 19.25
CA THR A 866 51.01 -17.63 19.01
C THR A 866 51.10 -16.17 19.43
N GLY A 867 49.98 -15.45 19.47
CA GLY A 867 49.89 -14.05 19.86
C GLY A 867 50.24 -13.06 18.74
N PHE A 868 50.44 -13.54 17.50
CA PHE A 868 50.75 -12.72 16.34
C PHE A 868 50.09 -13.28 15.07
N THR A 869 49.83 -12.40 14.10
CA THR A 869 49.23 -12.74 12.81
C THR A 869 50.22 -13.49 11.93
N ILE A 870 49.85 -14.68 11.44
CA ILE A 870 50.74 -15.54 10.65
C ILE A 870 50.60 -15.26 9.16
N ILE A 871 49.37 -15.03 8.67
CA ILE A 871 49.07 -14.79 7.24
C ILE A 871 48.09 -13.60 7.10
N THR A 872 48.38 -12.67 6.20
CA THR A 872 47.48 -11.56 5.85
C THR A 872 46.16 -12.07 5.24
N ARG A 873 45.04 -11.36 5.40
CA ARG A 873 43.72 -11.88 5.00
C ARG A 873 43.38 -11.69 3.51
N SER A 874 44.03 -10.75 2.82
CA SER A 874 43.91 -10.52 1.38
C SER A 874 45.02 -9.56 0.91
N PRO A 875 45.95 -9.96 0.02
CA PRO A 875 46.23 -11.34 -0.42
C PRO A 875 46.73 -12.23 0.73
N LEU A 876 46.64 -13.57 0.59
CA LEU A 876 47.14 -14.52 1.60
C LEU A 876 48.66 -14.67 1.49
N ILE A 877 49.39 -13.80 2.19
CA ILE A 877 50.85 -13.76 2.22
C ILE A 877 51.33 -13.92 3.67
N PRO A 878 52.40 -14.67 3.93
CA PRO A 878 52.99 -14.78 5.27
C PRO A 878 53.46 -13.41 5.77
N THR A 879 53.19 -13.09 7.03
CA THR A 879 53.73 -11.88 7.65
C THR A 879 55.23 -12.06 7.95
N PRO A 880 55.99 -10.98 8.21
CA PRO A 880 57.40 -11.10 8.59
C PRO A 880 57.65 -11.98 9.82
N GLN A 881 56.69 -12.08 10.74
CA GLN A 881 56.74 -13.00 11.90
C GLN A 881 56.14 -14.38 11.60
N GLY A 882 55.22 -14.48 10.63
CA GLY A 882 54.56 -15.72 10.23
C GLY A 882 55.43 -16.62 9.35
N GLN A 883 56.29 -16.06 8.51
CA GLN A 883 57.20 -16.80 7.64
C GLN A 883 58.11 -17.79 8.41
N PRO A 884 58.90 -17.37 9.44
CA PRO A 884 59.75 -18.29 10.19
C PRO A 884 58.95 -19.37 10.95
N PHE A 885 57.73 -19.05 11.38
CA PHE A 885 56.84 -20.01 12.04
C PHE A 885 56.33 -21.09 11.07
N LEU A 886 55.94 -20.70 9.84
CA LEU A 886 55.51 -21.63 8.80
C LEU A 886 56.64 -22.53 8.30
N ASP A 887 57.87 -21.99 8.24
CA ASP A 887 59.07 -22.75 7.86
C ASP A 887 59.42 -23.80 8.93
N GLU A 888 59.35 -23.42 10.21
CA GLU A 888 59.50 -24.35 11.35
C GLU A 888 58.42 -25.44 11.31
N ALA A 889 57.15 -25.07 11.10
CA ALA A 889 56.04 -26.02 11.01
C ALA A 889 56.24 -27.01 9.86
N THR A 890 56.68 -26.54 8.70
CA THR A 890 56.96 -27.37 7.51
C THR A 890 58.08 -28.36 7.77
N ARG A 891 59.17 -27.91 8.41
CA ARG A 891 60.30 -28.78 8.79
C ARG A 891 59.86 -29.88 9.77
N LEU A 892 59.09 -29.53 10.79
CA LEU A 892 58.63 -30.48 11.81
C LEU A 892 57.66 -31.52 11.26
N LEU A 893 56.74 -31.12 10.37
CA LEU A 893 55.83 -32.06 9.72
C LEU A 893 56.56 -33.04 8.79
N LYS A 894 57.57 -32.58 8.04
CA LYS A 894 58.42 -33.47 7.23
C LYS A 894 59.17 -34.51 8.08
N LEU A 895 59.73 -34.09 9.21
CA LEU A 895 60.42 -34.99 10.14
C LEU A 895 59.45 -36.00 10.79
N LEU A 896 58.22 -35.55 11.09
CA LEU A 896 57.17 -36.40 11.65
C LEU A 896 56.68 -37.45 10.64
N ASP A 897 56.49 -37.05 9.38
CA ASP A 897 56.06 -37.95 8.31
C ASP A 897 57.16 -38.99 7.97
N ALA A 898 58.44 -38.61 8.06
CA ALA A 898 59.57 -39.54 7.88
C ALA A 898 59.64 -40.63 8.98
N GLN A 899 59.24 -40.32 10.23
CA GLN A 899 59.16 -41.31 11.31
C GLN A 899 57.94 -42.24 11.19
N ALA A 900 56.86 -41.81 10.53
CA ALA A 900 55.64 -42.60 10.38
C ALA A 900 55.72 -43.69 9.30
N GLY A 901 56.75 -43.66 8.43
CA GLY A 901 56.92 -44.57 7.29
C GLY A 901 57.60 -45.93 7.57
N ALA A 902 57.97 -46.26 8.82
CA ALA A 902 58.53 -47.57 9.15
C ALA A 902 57.42 -48.61 9.42
N PRO A 903 57.36 -49.75 8.71
CA PRO A 903 56.24 -50.69 8.80
C PRO A 903 56.25 -51.46 10.12
N ARG A 904 55.17 -51.36 10.91
CA ARG A 904 54.88 -52.29 12.01
C ARG A 904 54.08 -53.48 11.47
N ALA A 905 54.64 -54.67 11.64
CA ALA A 905 54.12 -55.95 11.17
C ALA A 905 52.68 -56.23 11.66
N PHE A 906 51.82 -56.58 10.70
CA PHE A 906 50.44 -56.97 10.90
C PHE A 906 50.39 -58.48 11.23
N ARG A 907 49.85 -58.86 12.39
CA ARG A 907 49.42 -60.25 12.68
C ARG A 907 47.93 -60.35 12.31
N PRO A 908 47.51 -61.26 11.41
CA PRO A 908 46.10 -61.39 11.05
C PRO A 908 45.37 -62.27 12.06
N ALA A 909 44.21 -61.80 12.54
CA ALA A 909 43.28 -62.60 13.32
C ALA A 909 41.89 -62.56 12.67
N GLY A 910 41.42 -63.73 12.22
CA GLY A 910 40.02 -64.14 12.29
C GLY A 910 39.05 -63.63 11.23
N GLN A 911 39.06 -64.26 10.04
CA GLN A 911 37.83 -64.41 9.23
C GLN A 911 36.99 -65.55 9.81
N GLN A 912 35.75 -65.27 10.24
CA GLN A 912 34.71 -66.29 10.39
C GLN A 912 33.93 -66.37 9.08
N GLY A 913 34.21 -67.42 8.29
CA GLY A 913 33.36 -67.87 7.19
C GLY A 913 32.34 -68.90 7.69
N ILE A 914 31.10 -68.71 7.28
CA ILE A 914 29.93 -69.55 7.58
C ILE A 914 30.07 -70.94 6.94
N ARG A 915 29.64 -71.97 7.66
CA ARG A 915 29.53 -73.38 7.22
C ARG A 915 28.66 -73.59 5.98
N THR A 916 29.19 -74.36 5.03
CA THR A 916 28.55 -75.44 4.24
C THR A 916 29.71 -76.40 3.92
N GLY A 917 29.70 -77.72 4.02
CA GLY A 917 28.67 -78.75 4.07
C GLY A 917 29.15 -79.85 3.10
N GLN A 918 29.36 -81.07 3.62
CA GLN A 918 29.45 -82.38 2.95
C GLN A 918 30.82 -83.07 2.71
N ASN A 919 30.83 -84.30 3.27
CA ASN A 919 31.31 -85.58 2.78
C ASN A 919 32.68 -86.14 3.22
N LEU A 920 32.52 -87.34 3.82
CA LEU A 920 33.43 -88.44 4.17
C LEU A 920 34.24 -88.30 5.48
#